data_AF-A0AAW0BM13-F1
#
_entry.id   AF-A0AAW0BM13-F1
#
_cell.length_a   1.000
_cell.length_b   1.000
_cell.length_c   1.000
_cell.angle_alpha   90.00
_cell.angle_beta   90.00
_cell.angle_gamma   90.00
#
_symmetry.space_group_name_H-M   'P 1'
#
loop_
_entity.id
_entity.type
_entity.pdbx_description
1 polymer ?
#
loop_
_entity_poly.entity_id
_entity_poly.type
_entity_poly.pdbx_seq_one_letter_code
_entity_poly.pdbx_strand_id
1 'polypeptide(L)'
;MFLLDTLDNLPRLRVSDSLMRVILWVLKEAHSKDVPSFDSLRKVQKQIRADCGIPSIPCRSPLGNVFFLNDPRAIIAQDWANPTTRKLIHVYPEIPEDNIVREIWHGQKWRKNMELSNLSPMYDAGSAHYYVNELARLKNGNLVIPIRWVKFRGKIFADAFSVVLDDQNQATVLDEKPLFISAADLSQNYLDLQDRSQIPSWSASAVAAGHSTRMPNPKRAIAKGRPLYHSFVDYFGDDVSGNRSKSWNKHWNAYMTHRNLPRKLLQQEFHVHFVSTSPNASISEQYREFKSVVEKTHEEPVEVQDESDDTTCFCIYVNGGPSDNPMQSEVTGHIGGKGNRFCRKCEVGGTQKEKSTNEGYHALFEAGIPRTKEKIVAELENQIKMACAGVIKPIKESQTDTGVKDAYTQHWIDHLLGRFRDMKAADPDRSNHDIQAELIQWTVDNRDMLYSAFLTTPGFDPTKDTPVEILHTILLGVVKYIWHTTHTPWSAEKKTAYSQRLQSTNTDGLSINAIRANYIMQYAGSLIGRQFKTIAQTNIFHLHGLVTDHHFMAWKAVGELSALLWMPEIQNVKDYQRDLRVAVGNVLDVFSLIDPSKMITKIKLHLLTHLDADALEFGPLVGVATEIFESFNAIFRYCSILSNHLAPSRDIARQLGDQEGLKHRLTGGKWLCRATSEWQKAGPGVRHFMAQHPVLQRLLGWSEQKALTHGEIKLAPLKRGQKSRVIQLLESTSAAKAVNYGLYEAQSGWHACSAVVAESLDECFVGSWIFAESPTDKEKTISGRISEILAGITGSPIVVLEAFQVLSVRDEVYGMPVLVRRDGEITFSILPAKNVKYKINVQHDCLTANCEATGTQPVVQERVKSDRTENFIVHKCLDRFIINSHAFHNAHLLRATLPRDLIAPIPLFEERRQKHNEFADTLRKSKAAKRTAAAAAKTNLKKKPAQKRKGTADGSSGPSKRRRIASPAAGNAEVEGLVAGRTKRTIRQTERARVADREEDEESTDAESRTESESDDYILSGDCSD
;
A
#
# COMPACT_ATOMS: atom_id res chain seq x y z
N MET A 1 12.06 -31.15 -16.76
CA MET A 1 11.15 -30.13 -17.36
C MET A 1 10.57 -29.18 -16.30
N PHE A 2 9.75 -29.65 -15.35
CA PHE A 2 9.11 -28.81 -14.31
C PHE A 2 10.07 -27.86 -13.55
N LEU A 3 11.22 -28.36 -13.11
CA LEU A 3 12.20 -27.54 -12.38
C LEU A 3 12.77 -26.39 -13.22
N LEU A 4 12.96 -26.62 -14.52
CA LEU A 4 13.44 -25.59 -15.46
C LEU A 4 12.37 -24.54 -15.72
N ASP A 5 11.11 -24.95 -15.87
CA ASP A 5 9.97 -24.01 -15.96
C ASP A 5 9.84 -23.17 -14.68
N THR A 6 10.01 -23.80 -13.53
CA THR A 6 9.98 -23.13 -12.23
C THR A 6 11.06 -22.07 -12.14
N LEU A 7 12.32 -22.41 -12.48
CA LEU A 7 13.46 -21.49 -12.47
C LEU A 7 13.23 -20.27 -13.38
N ASP A 8 12.68 -20.49 -14.58
CA ASP A 8 12.42 -19.42 -15.56
C ASP A 8 11.31 -18.46 -15.10
N ASN A 9 10.38 -18.95 -14.28
CA ASN A 9 9.20 -18.23 -13.81
C ASN A 9 9.29 -17.78 -12.34
N LEU A 10 10.49 -17.75 -11.74
CA LEU A 10 10.67 -17.16 -10.40
C LEU A 10 10.55 -15.62 -10.45
N PRO A 11 9.68 -14.99 -9.64
CA PRO A 11 9.42 -13.55 -9.69
C PRO A 11 10.66 -12.66 -9.48
N ARG A 12 11.52 -13.03 -8.52
CA ARG A 12 12.70 -12.23 -8.11
C ARG A 12 14.03 -12.74 -8.66
N LEU A 13 14.03 -13.86 -9.39
CA LEU A 13 15.22 -14.51 -9.94
C LEU A 13 15.02 -14.85 -11.42
N ARG A 14 14.46 -13.93 -12.19
CA ARG A 14 14.22 -14.14 -13.62
C ARG A 14 15.52 -14.49 -14.35
N VAL A 15 15.48 -15.55 -15.14
CA VAL A 15 16.60 -16.08 -15.92
C VAL A 15 16.50 -15.54 -17.35
N SER A 16 17.64 -15.15 -17.95
CA SER A 16 17.68 -14.78 -19.37
C SER A 16 17.77 -16.02 -20.25
N ASP A 17 17.38 -15.93 -21.52
CA ASP A 17 17.55 -17.05 -22.47
C ASP A 17 18.99 -17.56 -22.53
N SER A 18 19.97 -16.65 -22.52
CA SER A 18 21.39 -16.99 -22.48
C SER A 18 21.77 -17.76 -21.21
N LEU A 19 21.32 -17.29 -20.04
CA LEU A 19 21.62 -17.97 -18.77
C LEU A 19 20.91 -19.33 -18.69
N MET A 20 19.68 -19.45 -19.20
CA MET A 20 18.98 -20.72 -19.29
C MET A 20 19.74 -21.72 -20.16
N ARG A 21 20.28 -21.27 -21.30
CA ARG A 21 21.14 -22.12 -22.15
C ARG A 21 22.40 -22.59 -21.41
N VAL A 22 23.02 -21.73 -20.59
CA VAL A 22 24.14 -22.12 -19.73
C VAL A 22 23.71 -23.15 -18.68
N ILE A 23 22.58 -22.97 -18.01
CA ILE A 23 22.05 -23.94 -17.04
C ILE A 23 21.83 -25.31 -17.70
N LEU A 24 21.21 -25.32 -18.89
CA LEU A 24 21.00 -26.56 -19.65
C LEU A 24 22.33 -27.21 -20.06
N TRP A 25 23.34 -26.41 -20.43
CA TRP A 25 24.68 -26.91 -20.73
C TRP A 25 25.34 -27.53 -19.47
N VAL A 26 25.34 -26.83 -18.33
CA VAL A 26 25.90 -27.34 -17.06
C VAL A 26 25.23 -28.66 -16.65
N LEU A 27 23.91 -28.78 -16.81
CA LEU A 27 23.20 -30.04 -16.50
C LEU A 27 23.65 -31.21 -17.39
N LYS A 28 24.00 -30.93 -18.65
CA LYS A 28 24.54 -31.94 -19.58
C LYS A 28 25.96 -32.33 -19.19
N GLU A 29 26.81 -31.37 -18.88
CA GLU A 29 28.18 -31.63 -18.40
C GLU A 29 28.20 -32.39 -17.06
N ALA A 30 27.22 -32.12 -16.19
CA ALA A 30 27.04 -32.86 -14.94
C ALA A 30 26.38 -34.25 -15.14
N HIS A 31 26.25 -34.73 -16.37
CA HIS A 31 25.65 -36.01 -16.74
C HIS A 31 24.23 -36.24 -16.18
N SER A 32 23.44 -35.16 -16.02
CA SER A 32 22.05 -35.28 -15.63
C SER A 32 21.25 -36.02 -16.71
N LYS A 33 20.37 -36.94 -16.31
CA LYS A 33 19.49 -37.65 -17.25
C LYS A 33 18.40 -36.72 -17.77
N ASP A 34 17.95 -36.94 -19.01
CA ASP A 34 16.77 -36.30 -19.62
C ASP A 34 16.80 -34.76 -19.67
N VAL A 35 17.97 -34.16 -19.90
CA VAL A 35 18.08 -32.70 -20.06
C VAL A 35 17.46 -32.27 -21.40
N PRO A 36 16.37 -31.47 -21.41
CA PRO A 36 15.72 -31.07 -22.65
C PRO A 36 16.60 -30.09 -23.44
N SER A 37 16.35 -29.98 -24.75
CA SER A 37 16.85 -28.83 -25.50
C SER A 37 16.13 -27.55 -25.05
N PHE A 38 16.77 -26.41 -25.26
CA PHE A 38 16.15 -25.10 -24.99
C PHE A 38 14.83 -24.93 -25.75
N ASP A 39 14.78 -25.37 -27.01
CA ASP A 39 13.57 -25.26 -27.83
C ASP A 39 12.45 -26.20 -27.34
N SER A 40 12.81 -27.41 -26.87
CA SER A 40 11.84 -28.32 -26.23
C SER A 40 11.26 -27.72 -24.96
N LEU A 41 12.08 -27.05 -24.13
CA LEU A 41 11.61 -26.33 -22.95
C LEU A 41 10.63 -25.21 -23.34
N ARG A 42 11.02 -24.33 -24.28
CA ARG A 42 10.16 -23.23 -24.74
C ARG A 42 8.86 -23.71 -25.40
N LYS A 43 8.89 -24.86 -26.10
CA LYS A 43 7.69 -25.52 -26.66
C LYS A 43 6.73 -25.98 -25.56
N VAL A 44 7.24 -26.63 -24.51
CA VAL A 44 6.40 -27.04 -23.37
C VAL A 44 5.83 -25.84 -22.62
N GLN A 45 6.62 -24.79 -22.37
CA GLN A 45 6.13 -23.58 -21.72
C GLN A 45 5.04 -22.88 -22.54
N LYS A 46 5.16 -22.88 -23.87
CA LYS A 46 4.11 -22.36 -24.76
C LYS A 46 2.80 -23.16 -24.64
N GLN A 47 2.88 -24.49 -24.49
CA GLN A 47 1.71 -25.35 -24.25
C GLN A 47 1.10 -25.07 -22.86
N ILE A 48 1.93 -25.07 -21.82
CA ILE A 48 1.51 -24.76 -20.43
C ILE A 48 0.82 -23.40 -20.36
N ARG A 49 1.37 -22.37 -21.02
CA ARG A 49 0.77 -21.03 -21.08
C ARG A 49 -0.62 -21.04 -21.70
N ALA A 50 -0.81 -21.82 -22.77
CA ALA A 50 -2.10 -21.91 -23.45
C ALA A 50 -3.17 -22.56 -22.55
N ASP A 51 -2.78 -23.51 -21.70
CA ASP A 51 -3.72 -24.27 -20.85
C ASP A 51 -3.99 -23.61 -19.49
N CYS A 52 -2.96 -23.11 -18.80
CA CYS A 52 -3.06 -22.66 -17.41
C CYS A 52 -2.33 -21.34 -17.11
N GLY A 53 -1.80 -20.66 -18.13
CA GLY A 53 -1.27 -19.31 -18.00
C GLY A 53 -2.38 -18.25 -18.05
N ILE A 54 -2.04 -17.01 -17.67
CA ILE A 54 -2.96 -15.88 -17.86
C ILE A 54 -2.89 -15.39 -19.31
N PRO A 55 -4.02 -15.32 -20.04
CA PRO A 55 -4.04 -14.77 -21.39
C PRO A 55 -3.67 -13.29 -21.41
N SER A 56 -2.76 -12.91 -22.31
CA SER A 56 -2.45 -11.49 -22.59
C SER A 56 -3.21 -11.04 -23.84
N ILE A 57 -4.16 -10.12 -23.66
CA ILE A 57 -5.07 -9.58 -24.67
C ILE A 57 -4.42 -8.37 -25.36
N PRO A 58 -4.25 -8.37 -26.69
CA PRO A 58 -3.79 -7.18 -27.43
C PRO A 58 -4.87 -6.09 -27.41
N CYS A 59 -4.47 -4.88 -27.06
CA CYS A 59 -5.36 -3.74 -26.87
C CYS A 59 -4.91 -2.55 -27.73
N ARG A 60 -5.86 -1.72 -28.16
CA ARG A 60 -5.61 -0.43 -28.82
C ARG A 60 -6.51 0.64 -28.19
N SER A 61 -5.91 1.66 -27.59
CA SER A 61 -6.67 2.76 -27.00
C SER A 61 -7.33 3.63 -28.08
N PRO A 62 -8.37 4.42 -27.74
CA PRO A 62 -8.94 5.43 -28.64
C PRO A 62 -7.93 6.47 -29.14
N LEU A 63 -6.83 6.66 -28.42
CA LEU A 63 -5.74 7.55 -28.82
C LEU A 63 -4.73 6.87 -29.76
N GLY A 64 -5.00 5.62 -30.16
CA GLY A 64 -4.17 4.85 -31.09
C GLY A 64 -3.02 4.07 -30.46
N ASN A 65 -2.83 4.14 -29.14
CA ASN A 65 -1.74 3.46 -28.44
C ASN A 65 -2.00 1.96 -28.31
N VAL A 66 -1.00 1.13 -28.62
CA VAL A 66 -1.08 -0.33 -28.52
C VAL A 66 -0.41 -0.80 -27.23
N PHE A 67 -1.05 -1.74 -26.54
CA PHE A 67 -0.54 -2.37 -25.31
C PHE A 67 -1.17 -3.76 -25.12
N PHE A 68 -0.77 -4.48 -24.07
CA PHE A 68 -1.30 -5.79 -23.72
C PHE A 68 -1.86 -5.80 -22.30
N LEU A 69 -3.01 -6.43 -22.13
CA LEU A 69 -3.73 -6.58 -20.86
C LEU A 69 -3.73 -8.06 -20.47
N ASN A 70 -3.23 -8.40 -19.28
CA ASN A 70 -3.46 -9.73 -18.72
C ASN A 70 -4.91 -9.82 -18.24
N ASP A 71 -5.62 -10.85 -18.68
CA ASP A 71 -7.07 -10.98 -18.49
C ASP A 71 -7.44 -11.03 -16.99
N PRO A 72 -8.08 -9.98 -16.44
CA PRO A 72 -8.49 -9.95 -15.04
C PRO A 72 -9.43 -11.09 -14.66
N ARG A 73 -10.23 -11.59 -15.61
CA ARG A 73 -11.16 -12.72 -15.37
C ARG A 73 -10.39 -13.98 -15.06
N ALA A 74 -9.36 -14.27 -15.85
CA ALA A 74 -8.52 -15.45 -15.65
C ALA A 74 -7.74 -15.37 -14.33
N ILE A 75 -7.27 -14.17 -13.96
CA ILE A 75 -6.55 -13.96 -12.69
C ILE A 75 -7.46 -14.24 -11.50
N ILE A 76 -8.64 -13.61 -11.44
CA ILE A 76 -9.58 -13.82 -10.33
C ILE A 76 -10.14 -15.25 -10.36
N ALA A 77 -10.32 -15.85 -11.54
CA ALA A 77 -10.71 -17.25 -11.65
C ALA A 77 -9.67 -18.19 -11.02
N GLN A 78 -8.38 -17.89 -11.16
CA GLN A 78 -7.33 -18.67 -10.48
C GLN A 78 -7.46 -18.57 -8.96
N ASP A 79 -7.72 -17.39 -8.39
CA ASP A 79 -7.95 -17.23 -6.94
C ASP A 79 -9.14 -18.06 -6.45
N TRP A 80 -10.26 -18.08 -7.19
CA TRP A 80 -11.44 -18.87 -6.85
C TRP A 80 -11.22 -20.37 -7.02
N ALA A 81 -10.47 -20.79 -8.05
CA ALA A 81 -10.18 -22.20 -8.30
C ALA A 81 -8.99 -22.74 -7.48
N ASN A 82 -8.40 -21.89 -6.62
CA ASN A 82 -7.27 -22.24 -5.77
C ASN A 82 -7.76 -22.64 -4.37
N PRO A 83 -7.54 -23.88 -3.90
CA PRO A 83 -8.06 -24.33 -2.60
C PRO A 83 -7.47 -23.55 -1.41
N THR A 84 -6.25 -23.02 -1.55
CA THR A 84 -5.63 -22.25 -0.46
C THR A 84 -6.22 -20.85 -0.35
N THR A 85 -6.56 -20.23 -1.50
CA THR A 85 -7.11 -18.87 -1.57
C THR A 85 -8.63 -18.85 -1.39
N ARG A 86 -9.36 -19.78 -2.03
CA ARG A 86 -10.83 -19.85 -2.09
C ARG A 86 -11.50 -19.79 -0.72
N LYS A 87 -10.99 -20.56 0.25
CA LYS A 87 -11.49 -20.61 1.63
C LYS A 87 -11.38 -19.29 2.39
N LEU A 88 -10.57 -18.36 1.87
CA LEU A 88 -10.31 -17.04 2.47
C LEU A 88 -11.06 -15.91 1.75
N ILE A 89 -11.72 -16.19 0.62
CA ILE A 89 -12.51 -15.21 -0.13
C ILE A 89 -13.78 -14.88 0.65
N HIS A 90 -13.93 -13.61 1.03
CA HIS A 90 -15.06 -13.09 1.77
C HIS A 90 -16.03 -12.34 0.85
N VAL A 91 -17.24 -12.89 0.62
CA VAL A 91 -18.17 -12.42 -0.42
C VAL A 91 -19.29 -11.47 0.05
N TYR A 92 -19.47 -11.31 1.37
CA TYR A 92 -20.54 -10.49 1.96
C TYR A 92 -19.97 -9.40 2.89
N PRO A 93 -20.71 -8.33 3.18
CA PRO A 93 -20.40 -7.49 4.34
C PRO A 93 -20.49 -8.30 5.66
N GLU A 94 -19.68 -7.99 6.67
CA GLU A 94 -19.67 -8.72 7.96
C GLU A 94 -19.86 -7.78 9.15
N ILE A 95 -20.71 -8.19 10.10
CA ILE A 95 -20.74 -7.62 11.45
C ILE A 95 -19.81 -8.46 12.31
N PRO A 96 -18.64 -7.92 12.72
CA PRO A 96 -17.76 -8.65 13.63
C PRO A 96 -18.45 -8.88 14.98
N GLU A 97 -18.37 -10.09 15.51
CA GLU A 97 -19.03 -10.49 16.76
C GLU A 97 -18.51 -9.70 17.98
N ASP A 98 -17.22 -9.41 17.98
CA ASP A 98 -16.52 -8.61 19.00
C ASP A 98 -16.65 -7.09 18.77
N ASN A 99 -17.35 -6.67 17.72
CA ASN A 99 -17.44 -5.27 17.25
C ASN A 99 -16.10 -4.64 16.82
N ILE A 100 -15.02 -5.43 16.67
CA ILE A 100 -13.71 -4.91 16.30
C ILE A 100 -13.58 -4.85 14.77
N VAL A 101 -13.29 -3.65 14.26
CA VAL A 101 -13.16 -3.40 12.82
C VAL A 101 -11.73 -3.71 12.37
N ARG A 102 -11.57 -4.66 11.45
CA ARG A 102 -10.27 -5.20 11.00
C ARG A 102 -10.12 -5.17 9.48
N GLU A 103 -11.20 -5.49 8.79
CA GLU A 103 -11.24 -5.73 7.35
C GLU A 103 -12.18 -4.75 6.65
N ILE A 104 -12.02 -4.59 5.34
CA ILE A 104 -12.80 -3.63 4.55
C ILE A 104 -14.30 -3.94 4.57
N TRP A 105 -14.68 -5.22 4.64
CA TRP A 105 -16.06 -5.67 4.69
C TRP A 105 -16.73 -5.42 6.06
N HIS A 106 -15.96 -5.00 7.08
CA HIS A 106 -16.50 -4.44 8.33
C HIS A 106 -16.77 -2.92 8.20
N GLY A 107 -16.16 -2.26 7.21
CA GLY A 107 -16.27 -0.83 6.96
C GLY A 107 -17.64 -0.41 6.41
N GLN A 108 -17.99 0.86 6.59
CA GLN A 108 -19.29 1.40 6.18
C GLN A 108 -19.53 1.31 4.68
N LYS A 109 -18.46 1.26 3.88
CA LYS A 109 -18.58 1.12 2.43
C LYS A 109 -19.40 -0.11 2.08
N TRP A 110 -18.99 -1.30 2.50
CA TRP A 110 -19.72 -2.53 2.19
C TRP A 110 -20.98 -2.68 3.04
N ARG A 111 -20.93 -2.20 4.29
CA ARG A 111 -22.01 -2.37 5.27
C ARG A 111 -23.22 -1.47 5.04
N LYS A 112 -23.05 -0.30 4.41
CA LYS A 112 -24.08 0.75 4.34
C LYS A 112 -24.10 1.52 3.03
N ASN A 113 -22.95 1.96 2.54
CA ASN A 113 -22.88 3.06 1.56
C ASN A 113 -22.71 2.60 0.11
N MET A 114 -22.23 1.38 -0.11
CA MET A 114 -22.16 0.75 -1.42
C MET A 114 -23.57 0.45 -1.92
N GLU A 115 -23.82 0.77 -3.18
CA GLU A 115 -25.08 0.47 -3.85
C GLU A 115 -25.36 -1.05 -3.78
N LEU A 116 -26.58 -1.41 -3.42
CA LEU A 116 -26.96 -2.80 -3.15
C LEU A 116 -26.80 -3.70 -4.38
N SER A 117 -26.96 -3.15 -5.58
CA SER A 117 -26.78 -3.85 -6.87
C SER A 117 -25.33 -4.33 -7.09
N ASN A 118 -24.36 -3.70 -6.44
CA ASN A 118 -22.93 -4.03 -6.50
C ASN A 118 -22.51 -5.08 -5.47
N LEU A 119 -23.35 -5.39 -4.48
CA LEU A 119 -23.08 -6.46 -3.50
C LEU A 119 -23.52 -7.83 -4.05
N SER A 120 -22.95 -8.90 -3.49
CA SER A 120 -23.28 -10.28 -3.90
C SER A 120 -24.80 -10.51 -3.91
N PRO A 121 -25.38 -10.97 -5.04
CA PRO A 121 -26.80 -10.85 -5.29
C PRO A 121 -27.63 -11.96 -4.65
N MET A 122 -27.00 -13.03 -4.18
CA MET A 122 -27.72 -14.18 -3.64
C MET A 122 -27.03 -14.80 -2.43
N TYR A 123 -27.82 -15.55 -1.68
CA TYR A 123 -27.38 -16.54 -0.71
C TYR A 123 -27.67 -17.95 -1.25
N ASP A 124 -26.63 -18.78 -1.21
CA ASP A 124 -26.71 -20.19 -1.54
C ASP A 124 -26.99 -21.02 -0.27
N ALA A 125 -28.20 -21.60 -0.19
CA ALA A 125 -28.60 -22.50 0.88
C ALA A 125 -28.32 -23.98 0.55
N GLY A 126 -27.56 -24.26 -0.51
CA GLY A 126 -27.23 -25.58 -1.04
C GLY A 126 -28.36 -26.21 -1.85
N SER A 127 -29.57 -26.26 -1.28
CA SER A 127 -30.77 -26.80 -1.97
C SER A 127 -31.58 -25.75 -2.72
N ALA A 128 -31.35 -24.47 -2.45
CA ALA A 128 -32.11 -23.35 -3.01
C ALA A 128 -31.26 -22.07 -3.02
N HIS A 129 -31.49 -21.22 -4.02
CA HIS A 129 -30.86 -19.90 -4.11
C HIS A 129 -31.87 -18.80 -3.79
N TYR A 130 -31.51 -17.94 -2.84
CA TYR A 130 -32.28 -16.76 -2.46
C TYR A 130 -31.60 -15.52 -3.02
N TYR A 131 -32.26 -14.80 -3.93
CA TYR A 131 -31.72 -13.56 -4.50
C TYR A 131 -32.25 -12.35 -3.74
N VAL A 132 -31.47 -11.27 -3.76
CA VAL A 132 -31.96 -9.96 -3.33
C VAL A 132 -33.03 -9.45 -4.30
N ASN A 133 -33.91 -8.59 -3.80
CA ASN A 133 -35.06 -8.05 -4.50
C ASN A 133 -36.06 -9.12 -4.97
N GLU A 134 -36.10 -10.28 -4.31
CA GLU A 134 -37.07 -11.34 -4.57
C GLU A 134 -37.92 -11.67 -3.35
N LEU A 135 -39.19 -12.00 -3.57
CA LEU A 135 -40.08 -12.47 -2.51
C LEU A 135 -39.58 -13.82 -1.97
N ALA A 136 -39.49 -13.92 -0.65
CA ALA A 136 -39.18 -15.16 0.05
C ALA A 136 -40.14 -15.35 1.23
N ARG A 137 -40.36 -16.61 1.61
CA ARG A 137 -41.15 -16.97 2.79
C ARG A 137 -40.23 -17.43 3.91
N LEU A 138 -40.52 -16.94 5.11
CA LEU A 138 -39.93 -17.41 6.36
C LEU A 138 -40.66 -18.65 6.89
N LYS A 139 -39.99 -19.44 7.72
CA LYS A 139 -40.55 -20.64 8.39
C LYS A 139 -41.80 -20.35 9.22
N ASN A 140 -41.95 -19.12 9.72
CA ASN A 140 -43.15 -18.69 10.44
C ASN A 140 -44.32 -18.27 9.52
N GLY A 141 -44.15 -18.36 8.20
CA GLY A 141 -45.17 -18.02 7.20
C GLY A 141 -45.08 -16.59 6.66
N ASN A 142 -44.33 -15.69 7.30
CA ASN A 142 -44.22 -14.29 6.88
C ASN A 142 -43.48 -14.16 5.55
N LEU A 143 -43.86 -13.15 4.76
CA LEU A 143 -43.22 -12.82 3.50
C LEU A 143 -42.23 -11.66 3.67
N VAL A 144 -41.08 -11.78 3.01
CA VAL A 144 -39.99 -10.80 3.06
C VAL A 144 -39.32 -10.64 1.70
N ILE A 145 -38.62 -9.52 1.50
CA ILE A 145 -37.78 -9.27 0.33
C ILE A 145 -36.35 -8.96 0.83
N PRO A 146 -35.41 -9.91 0.75
CA PRO A 146 -34.00 -9.64 1.07
C PRO A 146 -33.43 -8.55 0.15
N ILE A 147 -32.67 -7.60 0.70
CA ILE A 147 -32.04 -6.51 -0.07
C ILE A 147 -30.52 -6.49 0.06
N ARG A 148 -29.98 -7.12 1.11
CA ARG A 148 -28.53 -7.25 1.34
C ARG A 148 -28.25 -8.47 2.21
N TRP A 149 -27.32 -9.32 1.76
CA TRP A 149 -26.79 -10.42 2.57
C TRP A 149 -25.65 -9.95 3.46
N VAL A 150 -25.59 -10.45 4.68
CA VAL A 150 -24.64 -10.04 5.73
C VAL A 150 -24.17 -11.27 6.49
N LYS A 151 -22.87 -11.38 6.73
CA LYS A 151 -22.32 -12.36 7.68
C LYS A 151 -22.37 -11.79 9.10
N PHE A 152 -22.88 -12.55 10.05
CA PHE A 152 -22.92 -12.20 11.47
C PHE A 152 -22.81 -13.46 12.34
N ARG A 153 -21.87 -13.46 13.30
CA ARG A 153 -21.59 -14.62 14.20
C ARG A 153 -21.40 -15.94 13.43
N GLY A 154 -20.61 -15.88 12.35
CA GLY A 154 -20.32 -17.04 11.50
C GLY A 154 -21.48 -17.54 10.63
N LYS A 155 -22.67 -16.93 10.71
CA LYS A 155 -23.86 -17.30 9.94
C LYS A 155 -24.27 -16.21 8.97
N ILE A 156 -25.11 -16.55 8.00
CA ILE A 156 -25.66 -15.59 7.04
C ILE A 156 -27.00 -15.05 7.53
N PHE A 157 -27.15 -13.74 7.41
CA PHE A 157 -28.34 -12.94 7.69
C PHE A 157 -28.65 -12.08 6.46
N ALA A 158 -29.81 -11.44 6.46
CA ALA A 158 -30.15 -10.43 5.48
C ALA A 158 -30.79 -9.21 6.13
N ASP A 159 -30.49 -8.03 5.58
CA ASP A 159 -31.43 -6.91 5.64
C ASP A 159 -32.56 -7.20 4.64
N ALA A 160 -33.81 -7.09 5.08
CA ALA A 160 -34.98 -7.45 4.27
C ALA A 160 -36.17 -6.52 4.54
N PHE A 161 -36.96 -6.23 3.53
CA PHE A 161 -38.25 -5.56 3.69
C PHE A 161 -39.34 -6.56 4.06
N SER A 162 -40.25 -6.17 4.94
CA SER A 162 -41.42 -6.99 5.27
C SER A 162 -42.51 -6.82 4.21
N VAL A 163 -43.21 -7.90 3.90
CA VAL A 163 -44.37 -7.88 3.01
C VAL A 163 -45.60 -8.28 3.81
N VAL A 164 -46.58 -7.37 3.87
CA VAL A 164 -47.85 -7.58 4.57
C VAL A 164 -48.95 -7.77 3.54
N LEU A 165 -49.83 -8.73 3.80
CA LEU A 165 -51.01 -9.02 2.99
C LEU A 165 -52.22 -8.37 3.66
N ASP A 166 -53.05 -7.70 2.87
CA ASP A 166 -54.36 -7.22 3.33
C ASP A 166 -55.44 -8.31 3.23
N ASP A 167 -56.67 -7.98 3.62
CA ASP A 167 -57.83 -8.87 3.56
C ASP A 167 -58.17 -9.35 2.14
N GLN A 168 -57.66 -8.66 1.12
CA GLN A 168 -57.84 -8.96 -0.31
C GLN A 168 -56.64 -9.72 -0.88
N ASN A 169 -55.70 -10.14 -0.04
CA ASN A 169 -54.45 -10.81 -0.41
C ASN A 169 -53.56 -9.96 -1.34
N GLN A 170 -53.61 -8.63 -1.20
CA GLN A 170 -52.68 -7.72 -1.85
C GLN A 170 -51.45 -7.49 -0.96
N ALA A 171 -50.27 -7.69 -1.55
CA ALA A 171 -48.98 -7.49 -0.92
C ALA A 171 -48.56 -6.02 -0.95
N THR A 172 -48.28 -5.49 0.24
CA THR A 172 -47.65 -4.18 0.44
C THR A 172 -46.26 -4.38 1.02
N VAL A 173 -45.26 -3.73 0.44
CA VAL A 173 -43.87 -3.78 0.91
C VAL A 173 -43.65 -2.63 1.88
N LEU A 174 -43.19 -2.94 3.09
CA LEU A 174 -42.79 -1.95 4.09
C LEU A 174 -41.29 -1.65 3.93
N ASP A 175 -40.95 -0.65 3.11
CA ASP A 175 -39.57 -0.35 2.68
C ASP A 175 -38.89 0.83 3.39
N GLU A 176 -39.54 1.43 4.39
CA GLU A 176 -38.96 2.53 5.18
C GLU A 176 -37.78 2.08 6.07
N LYS A 177 -37.88 0.89 6.67
CA LYS A 177 -36.86 0.35 7.58
C LYS A 177 -36.70 -1.16 7.38
N PRO A 178 -35.53 -1.65 6.96
CA PRO A 178 -35.31 -3.07 6.78
C PRO A 178 -35.27 -3.80 8.13
N LEU A 179 -35.81 -5.01 8.13
CA LEU A 179 -35.66 -6.03 9.17
C LEU A 179 -34.30 -6.72 9.03
N PHE A 180 -33.74 -7.19 10.14
CA PHE A 180 -32.55 -8.03 10.13
C PHE A 180 -32.95 -9.47 10.45
N ILE A 181 -32.92 -10.35 9.44
CA ILE A 181 -33.44 -11.72 9.51
C ILE A 181 -32.32 -12.75 9.37
N SER A 182 -32.45 -13.92 10.01
CA SER A 182 -31.52 -15.03 9.77
C SER A 182 -31.83 -15.68 8.43
N ALA A 183 -30.81 -15.96 7.62
CA ALA A 183 -31.00 -16.71 6.39
C ALA A 183 -31.48 -18.15 6.67
N ALA A 184 -31.20 -18.68 7.87
CA ALA A 184 -31.70 -19.97 8.32
C ALA A 184 -33.21 -20.01 8.57
N ASP A 185 -33.88 -18.86 8.66
CA ASP A 185 -35.33 -18.76 8.83
C ASP A 185 -36.06 -18.79 7.48
N LEU A 186 -35.35 -18.74 6.36
CA LEU A 186 -35.94 -18.83 5.03
C LEU A 186 -36.37 -20.28 4.72
N SER A 187 -37.55 -20.44 4.14
CA SER A 187 -38.13 -21.75 3.80
C SER A 187 -38.49 -21.93 2.34
N GLN A 188 -38.88 -20.84 1.64
CA GLN A 188 -39.23 -20.88 0.22
C GLN A 188 -38.69 -19.63 -0.49
N ASN A 189 -37.99 -19.82 -1.59
CA ASN A 189 -37.56 -18.71 -2.46
C ASN A 189 -38.69 -18.32 -3.44
N TYR A 190 -38.42 -17.33 -4.30
CA TYR A 190 -39.41 -16.84 -5.26
C TYR A 190 -39.91 -17.91 -6.24
N LEU A 191 -39.02 -18.78 -6.75
CA LEU A 191 -39.40 -19.85 -7.68
C LEU A 191 -40.25 -20.92 -6.97
N ASP A 192 -39.92 -21.27 -5.73
CA ASP A 192 -40.74 -22.19 -4.92
C ASP A 192 -42.17 -21.66 -4.72
N LEU A 193 -42.29 -20.34 -4.52
CA LEU A 193 -43.59 -19.67 -4.38
C LEU A 193 -44.31 -19.61 -5.74
N GLN A 194 -43.59 -19.37 -6.83
CA GLN A 194 -44.13 -19.36 -8.18
C GLN A 194 -44.70 -20.72 -8.57
N ASP A 195 -43.90 -21.79 -8.40
CA ASP A 195 -44.25 -23.16 -8.77
C ASP A 195 -45.48 -23.66 -7.99
N ARG A 196 -45.68 -23.15 -6.76
CA ARG A 196 -46.84 -23.46 -5.91
C ARG A 196 -48.02 -22.51 -6.11
N SER A 197 -47.93 -21.54 -7.03
CA SER A 197 -48.93 -20.49 -7.24
C SER A 197 -49.26 -19.68 -5.97
N GLN A 198 -48.23 -19.39 -5.17
CA GLN A 198 -48.31 -18.68 -3.88
C GLN A 198 -47.77 -17.24 -3.93
N ILE A 199 -47.55 -16.69 -5.14
CA ILE A 199 -47.18 -15.28 -5.30
C ILE A 199 -48.45 -14.43 -5.13
N PRO A 200 -48.48 -13.48 -4.18
CA PRO A 200 -49.64 -12.62 -3.97
C PRO A 200 -49.80 -11.59 -5.09
N SER A 201 -50.99 -11.02 -5.20
CA SER A 201 -51.20 -9.82 -6.00
C SER A 201 -50.50 -8.62 -5.35
N TRP A 202 -50.04 -7.63 -6.13
CA TRP A 202 -49.31 -6.49 -5.59
C TRP A 202 -50.22 -5.27 -5.42
N SER A 203 -50.10 -4.58 -4.30
CA SER A 203 -50.72 -3.28 -4.08
C SER A 203 -50.21 -2.22 -5.07
N ALA A 204 -51.01 -1.18 -5.33
CA ALA A 204 -50.64 -0.10 -6.24
C ALA A 204 -49.34 0.61 -5.82
N SER A 205 -49.10 0.77 -4.51
CA SER A 205 -47.86 1.36 -3.98
C SER A 205 -46.64 0.50 -4.27
N ALA A 206 -46.74 -0.82 -4.07
CA ALA A 206 -45.63 -1.75 -4.34
C ALA A 206 -45.25 -1.80 -5.83
N VAL A 207 -46.26 -1.69 -6.72
CA VAL A 207 -46.06 -1.60 -8.17
C VAL A 207 -45.40 -0.27 -8.55
N ALA A 208 -45.88 0.85 -8.00
CA ALA A 208 -45.31 2.18 -8.26
C ALA A 208 -43.84 2.29 -7.80
N ALA A 209 -43.48 1.64 -6.70
CA ALA A 209 -42.10 1.53 -6.20
C ALA A 209 -41.24 0.49 -6.97
N GLY A 210 -41.82 -0.19 -7.96
CA GLY A 210 -41.12 -1.15 -8.83
C GLY A 210 -40.60 -2.39 -8.09
N HIS A 211 -41.21 -2.80 -6.98
CA HIS A 211 -40.80 -4.03 -6.27
C HIS A 211 -41.14 -5.28 -7.10
N SER A 212 -42.33 -5.32 -7.69
CA SER A 212 -42.80 -6.45 -8.51
C SER A 212 -42.04 -6.61 -9.82
N THR A 213 -41.54 -5.51 -10.43
CA THR A 213 -40.81 -5.55 -11.70
C THR A 213 -39.37 -6.04 -11.58
N ARG A 214 -38.85 -6.14 -10.34
CA ARG A 214 -37.50 -6.67 -10.04
C ARG A 214 -37.47 -8.19 -9.84
N MET A 215 -38.62 -8.86 -9.93
CA MET A 215 -38.80 -10.28 -9.66
C MET A 215 -39.27 -11.05 -10.91
N PRO A 216 -38.68 -12.20 -11.25
CA PRO A 216 -37.45 -12.75 -10.67
C PRO A 216 -36.25 -11.84 -10.97
N ASN A 217 -35.23 -11.92 -10.13
CA ASN A 217 -34.00 -11.16 -10.27
C ASN A 217 -33.34 -11.51 -11.63
N PRO A 218 -33.03 -10.52 -12.49
CA PRO A 218 -32.44 -10.77 -13.81
C PRO A 218 -31.15 -11.58 -13.76
N LYS A 219 -30.40 -11.51 -12.64
CA LYS A 219 -29.15 -12.26 -12.45
C LYS A 219 -29.36 -13.79 -12.38
N ARG A 220 -30.58 -14.29 -12.16
CA ARG A 220 -30.88 -15.73 -12.27
C ARG A 220 -30.62 -16.26 -13.68
N ALA A 221 -30.96 -15.48 -14.70
CA ALA A 221 -30.83 -15.90 -16.10
C ALA A 221 -29.35 -16.12 -16.49
N ILE A 222 -28.46 -15.20 -16.09
CA ILE A 222 -27.02 -15.31 -16.36
C ILE A 222 -26.33 -16.36 -15.48
N ALA A 223 -26.84 -16.59 -14.25
CA ALA A 223 -26.31 -17.61 -13.35
C ALA A 223 -26.67 -19.04 -13.78
N LYS A 224 -27.78 -19.22 -14.52
CA LYS A 224 -28.26 -20.53 -15.00
C LYS A 224 -28.40 -21.57 -13.88
N GLY A 225 -28.93 -21.15 -12.73
CA GLY A 225 -29.13 -22.02 -11.57
C GLY A 225 -27.87 -22.33 -10.76
N ARG A 226 -26.74 -21.65 -11.01
CA ARG A 226 -25.49 -21.80 -10.24
C ARG A 226 -25.31 -20.69 -9.21
N PRO A 227 -24.49 -20.89 -8.16
CA PRO A 227 -24.15 -19.83 -7.23
C PRO A 227 -23.48 -18.65 -7.93
N LEU A 228 -23.91 -17.42 -7.63
CA LEU A 228 -23.38 -16.19 -8.21
C LEU A 228 -22.95 -15.20 -7.11
N TYR A 229 -21.67 -14.83 -7.13
CA TYR A 229 -21.08 -13.88 -6.19
C TYR A 229 -20.44 -12.69 -6.89
N HIS A 230 -20.10 -11.65 -6.13
CA HIS A 230 -19.29 -10.55 -6.64
C HIS A 230 -17.90 -10.57 -6.03
N SER A 231 -16.89 -10.40 -6.89
CA SER A 231 -15.48 -10.27 -6.54
C SER A 231 -15.03 -8.84 -6.76
N PHE A 232 -14.52 -8.22 -5.72
CA PHE A 232 -14.02 -6.87 -5.71
C PHE A 232 -12.52 -6.84 -5.93
N VAL A 233 -12.07 -5.89 -6.74
CA VAL A 233 -10.65 -5.65 -6.99
C VAL A 233 -10.28 -4.20 -6.72
N ASP A 234 -9.07 -3.99 -6.22
CA ASP A 234 -8.48 -2.66 -6.15
C ASP A 234 -7.50 -2.49 -7.30
N TYR A 235 -7.63 -1.40 -8.06
CA TYR A 235 -6.80 -1.10 -9.23
C TYR A 235 -5.76 -0.03 -8.87
N PHE A 236 -4.48 -0.35 -9.07
CA PHE A 236 -3.36 0.53 -8.77
C PHE A 236 -2.63 0.92 -10.05
N GLY A 237 -2.34 2.22 -10.22
CA GLY A 237 -1.55 2.75 -11.33
C GLY A 237 -0.30 3.48 -10.84
N ASP A 238 0.82 3.32 -11.52
CA ASP A 238 2.10 3.98 -11.18
C ASP A 238 2.96 4.27 -12.42
N ASP A 239 3.82 5.28 -12.31
CA ASP A 239 4.82 5.61 -13.30
C ASP A 239 6.21 5.11 -12.89
N VAL A 240 6.68 4.09 -13.59
CA VAL A 240 7.87 3.33 -13.19
C VAL A 240 8.94 3.37 -14.26
N SER A 241 10.18 3.15 -13.85
CA SER A 241 11.26 2.86 -14.79
C SER A 241 11.35 1.36 -15.02
N GLY A 242 11.44 0.94 -16.28
CA GLY A 242 11.83 -0.40 -16.69
C GLY A 242 13.29 -0.73 -16.37
N ASN A 243 14.13 0.28 -16.09
CA ASN A 243 15.53 0.12 -15.72
C ASN A 243 15.73 0.20 -14.20
N ARG A 244 16.90 -0.25 -13.71
CA ARG A 244 17.32 0.00 -12.30
C ARG A 244 17.51 1.49 -12.02
N SER A 245 17.81 2.31 -13.02
CA SER A 245 17.87 3.78 -12.94
C SER A 245 16.57 4.41 -13.45
N LYS A 246 16.21 5.61 -12.97
CA LYS A 246 14.98 6.31 -13.40
C LYS A 246 15.05 6.93 -14.79
N SER A 247 16.22 6.96 -15.41
CA SER A 247 16.43 7.64 -16.70
C SER A 247 16.24 6.65 -17.86
N TRP A 248 15.48 7.07 -18.88
CA TRP A 248 15.44 6.50 -20.24
C TRP A 248 14.49 5.33 -20.57
N ASN A 249 13.73 4.76 -19.62
CA ASN A 249 12.77 3.69 -19.93
C ASN A 249 11.49 3.79 -19.08
N LYS A 250 10.64 4.78 -19.38
CA LYS A 250 9.41 5.04 -18.61
C LYS A 250 8.30 4.07 -19.03
N HIS A 251 7.57 3.56 -18.04
CA HIS A 251 6.37 2.76 -18.20
C HIS A 251 5.25 3.27 -17.29
N TRP A 252 4.01 3.20 -17.78
CA TRP A 252 2.80 3.28 -16.95
C TRP A 252 2.36 1.86 -16.63
N ASN A 253 2.47 1.49 -15.35
CA ASN A 253 2.17 0.15 -14.86
C ASN A 253 0.84 0.11 -14.10
N ALA A 254 0.08 -0.94 -14.37
CA ALA A 254 -1.17 -1.25 -13.71
C ALA A 254 -1.09 -2.61 -13.00
N TYR A 255 -1.49 -2.62 -11.73
CA TYR A 255 -1.63 -3.83 -10.91
C TYR A 255 -3.03 -3.88 -10.30
N MET A 256 -3.42 -5.06 -9.79
CA MET A 256 -4.62 -5.20 -8.98
C MET A 256 -4.43 -6.20 -7.84
N THR A 257 -5.33 -6.14 -6.85
CA THR A 257 -5.45 -7.13 -5.78
C THR A 257 -6.91 -7.56 -5.61
N HIS A 258 -7.13 -8.81 -5.19
CA HIS A 258 -8.48 -9.35 -4.92
C HIS A 258 -8.95 -8.95 -3.52
N ARG A 259 -9.75 -7.88 -3.44
CA ARG A 259 -10.11 -7.20 -2.19
C ARG A 259 -10.97 -8.03 -1.23
N ASN A 260 -11.56 -9.13 -1.70
CA ASN A 260 -12.27 -10.10 -0.86
C ASN A 260 -11.34 -10.93 0.03
N LEU A 261 -10.01 -10.78 -0.06
CA LEU A 261 -9.06 -11.47 0.81
C LEU A 261 -8.72 -10.65 2.07
N PRO A 262 -8.38 -11.31 3.19
CA PRO A 262 -7.94 -10.65 4.41
C PRO A 262 -6.74 -9.74 4.17
N ARG A 263 -6.70 -8.56 4.82
CA ARG A 263 -5.63 -7.57 4.66
C ARG A 263 -4.22 -8.18 4.77
N LYS A 264 -4.02 -9.10 5.72
CA LYS A 264 -2.72 -9.74 5.96
C LYS A 264 -2.19 -10.49 4.73
N LEU A 265 -3.08 -10.99 3.86
CA LEU A 265 -2.72 -11.59 2.59
C LEU A 265 -2.46 -10.54 1.51
N LEU A 266 -3.25 -9.46 1.49
CA LEU A 266 -3.07 -8.36 0.53
C LEU A 266 -1.73 -7.64 0.68
N GLN A 267 -1.06 -7.79 1.82
CA GLN A 267 0.30 -7.29 2.07
C GLN A 267 1.41 -8.26 1.61
N GLN A 268 1.06 -9.36 0.94
CA GLN A 268 2.00 -10.33 0.39
C GLN A 268 2.08 -10.20 -1.13
N GLU A 269 3.29 -10.33 -1.68
CA GLU A 269 3.56 -10.21 -3.12
C GLU A 269 2.83 -11.27 -3.95
N PHE A 270 2.46 -12.39 -3.32
CA PHE A 270 1.71 -13.45 -3.96
C PHE A 270 0.36 -12.97 -4.52
N HIS A 271 -0.32 -12.09 -3.77
CA HIS A 271 -1.67 -11.59 -4.08
C HIS A 271 -1.68 -10.23 -4.80
N VAL A 272 -0.52 -9.78 -5.29
CA VAL A 272 -0.42 -8.65 -6.22
C VAL A 272 -0.39 -9.20 -7.63
N HIS A 273 -1.35 -8.78 -8.45
CA HIS A 273 -1.53 -9.27 -9.80
C HIS A 273 -1.18 -8.21 -10.83
N PHE A 274 -0.43 -8.60 -11.85
CA PHE A 274 -0.12 -7.73 -12.97
C PHE A 274 -1.32 -7.61 -13.92
N VAL A 275 -1.69 -6.37 -14.26
CA VAL A 275 -2.77 -6.08 -15.21
C VAL A 275 -2.20 -5.65 -16.55
N SER A 276 -1.45 -4.55 -16.59
CA SER A 276 -0.88 -4.04 -17.85
C SER A 276 0.33 -3.13 -17.64
N THR A 277 1.08 -2.91 -18.71
CA THR A 277 2.17 -1.94 -18.78
C THR A 277 2.27 -1.38 -20.18
N SER A 278 2.61 -0.10 -20.30
CA SER A 278 2.92 0.50 -21.59
C SER A 278 3.91 1.65 -21.45
N PRO A 279 4.86 1.80 -22.40
CA PRO A 279 5.68 3.01 -22.51
C PRO A 279 4.94 4.15 -23.23
N ASN A 280 3.73 3.91 -23.76
CA ASN A 280 2.98 4.86 -24.58
C ASN A 280 1.57 5.15 -24.04
N ALA A 281 0.83 4.12 -23.62
CA ALA A 281 -0.53 4.26 -23.11
C ALA A 281 -0.51 4.64 -21.62
N SER A 282 -1.20 5.73 -21.28
CA SER A 282 -1.43 6.17 -19.90
C SER A 282 -2.26 5.16 -19.08
N ILE A 283 -2.32 5.33 -17.76
CA ILE A 283 -3.16 4.50 -16.89
C ILE A 283 -4.65 4.63 -17.24
N SER A 284 -5.11 5.83 -17.55
CA SER A 284 -6.50 6.07 -17.97
C SER A 284 -6.86 5.35 -19.28
N GLU A 285 -5.93 5.29 -20.24
CA GLU A 285 -6.10 4.51 -21.47
C GLU A 285 -6.14 3.00 -21.21
N GLN A 286 -5.22 2.50 -20.37
CA GLN A 286 -5.17 1.08 -20.00
C GLN A 286 -6.43 0.64 -19.23
N TYR A 287 -6.92 1.51 -18.34
CA TYR A 287 -8.09 1.23 -17.50
C TYR A 287 -9.40 1.10 -18.30
N ARG A 288 -9.51 1.74 -19.48
CA ARG A 288 -10.68 1.57 -20.36
C ARG A 288 -10.87 0.10 -20.79
N GLU A 289 -9.81 -0.55 -21.20
CA GLU A 289 -9.87 -1.96 -21.63
C GLU A 289 -10.11 -2.88 -20.42
N PHE A 290 -9.52 -2.56 -19.28
CA PHE A 290 -9.84 -3.21 -18.02
C PHE A 290 -11.33 -3.10 -17.65
N LYS A 291 -11.91 -1.89 -17.71
CA LYS A 291 -13.34 -1.64 -17.48
C LYS A 291 -14.21 -2.49 -18.41
N SER A 292 -13.89 -2.52 -19.70
CA SER A 292 -14.62 -3.35 -20.68
C SER A 292 -14.62 -4.83 -20.30
N VAL A 293 -13.48 -5.37 -19.86
CA VAL A 293 -13.40 -6.76 -19.39
C VAL A 293 -14.21 -6.98 -18.11
N VAL A 294 -14.16 -6.04 -17.17
CA VAL A 294 -14.92 -6.10 -15.92
C VAL A 294 -16.44 -6.06 -16.18
N GLU A 295 -16.93 -5.11 -16.97
CA GLU A 295 -18.36 -4.96 -17.29
C GLU A 295 -18.92 -6.18 -18.04
N LYS A 296 -18.13 -6.78 -18.94
CA LYS A 296 -18.53 -8.04 -19.60
C LYS A 296 -18.82 -9.17 -18.61
N THR A 297 -18.19 -9.18 -17.42
CA THR A 297 -18.52 -10.19 -16.40
C THR A 297 -19.91 -10.02 -15.79
N HIS A 298 -20.55 -8.86 -15.99
CA HIS A 298 -21.92 -8.61 -15.49
C HIS A 298 -22.98 -9.20 -16.43
N GLU A 299 -22.62 -9.39 -17.70
CA GLU A 299 -23.43 -10.05 -18.73
C GLU A 299 -23.10 -11.55 -18.80
N GLU A 300 -21.80 -11.88 -18.74
CA GLU A 300 -21.25 -13.23 -18.80
C GLU A 300 -20.40 -13.50 -17.54
N PRO A 301 -21.02 -13.92 -16.42
CA PRO A 301 -20.29 -14.25 -15.20
C PRO A 301 -19.19 -15.28 -15.43
N VAL A 302 -18.06 -15.11 -14.73
CA VAL A 302 -16.93 -16.02 -14.84
C VAL A 302 -17.24 -17.31 -14.09
N GLU A 303 -17.20 -18.43 -14.79
CA GLU A 303 -17.47 -19.76 -14.25
C GLU A 303 -16.18 -20.43 -13.78
N VAL A 304 -16.22 -21.00 -12.57
CA VAL A 304 -15.09 -21.68 -11.96
C VAL A 304 -15.55 -22.92 -11.20
N GLN A 305 -14.73 -23.98 -11.25
CA GLN A 305 -14.89 -25.10 -10.33
C GLN A 305 -14.05 -24.82 -9.07
N ASP A 306 -14.72 -24.67 -7.93
CA ASP A 306 -14.03 -24.38 -6.68
C ASP A 306 -13.56 -25.67 -5.95
N GLU A 307 -13.13 -25.54 -4.70
CA GLU A 307 -12.62 -26.68 -3.93
C GLU A 307 -13.69 -27.75 -3.64
N SER A 308 -14.97 -27.38 -3.67
CA SER A 308 -16.12 -28.26 -3.44
C SER A 308 -16.46 -29.12 -4.66
N ASP A 309 -15.73 -28.94 -5.77
CA ASP A 309 -16.04 -29.50 -7.10
C ASP A 309 -17.34 -28.96 -7.74
N ASP A 310 -18.04 -28.06 -7.05
CA ASP A 310 -19.20 -27.34 -7.57
C ASP A 310 -18.79 -26.19 -8.50
N THR A 311 -19.67 -25.91 -9.48
CA THR A 311 -19.49 -24.78 -10.39
C THR A 311 -20.07 -23.52 -9.77
N THR A 312 -19.21 -22.56 -9.46
CA THR A 312 -19.58 -21.23 -8.96
C THR A 312 -19.32 -20.18 -10.03
N CYS A 313 -20.16 -19.15 -10.05
CA CYS A 313 -20.02 -17.99 -10.94
C CYS A 313 -19.65 -16.74 -10.14
N PHE A 314 -18.88 -15.84 -10.73
CA PHE A 314 -18.68 -14.51 -10.16
C PHE A 314 -18.63 -13.39 -11.19
N CYS A 315 -19.03 -12.19 -10.76
CA CYS A 315 -18.84 -10.93 -11.48
C CYS A 315 -17.72 -10.13 -10.81
N ILE A 316 -16.92 -9.39 -11.59
CA ILE A 316 -15.86 -8.53 -11.07
C ILE A 316 -16.40 -7.11 -10.88
N TYR A 317 -16.04 -6.45 -9.78
CA TYR A 317 -16.34 -5.06 -9.50
C TYR A 317 -15.10 -4.33 -9.00
N VAL A 318 -14.99 -3.03 -9.25
CA VAL A 318 -13.87 -2.23 -8.73
C VAL A 318 -14.25 -1.67 -7.36
N ASN A 319 -13.50 -2.03 -6.33
CA ASN A 319 -13.68 -1.49 -4.99
C ASN A 319 -12.89 -0.20 -4.78
N GLY A 320 -11.61 -0.15 -5.10
CA GLY A 320 -10.77 1.00 -4.75
C GLY A 320 -9.71 1.34 -5.78
N GLY A 321 -9.29 2.60 -5.78
CA GLY A 321 -8.14 3.09 -6.54
C GLY A 321 -7.01 3.59 -5.63
N PRO A 322 -6.40 2.73 -4.79
CA PRO A 322 -5.23 3.14 -4.03
C PRO A 322 -4.11 3.46 -5.03
N SER A 323 -3.49 4.63 -4.92
CA SER A 323 -2.35 5.05 -5.75
C SER A 323 -1.65 6.25 -5.10
N ASP A 324 -0.55 6.71 -5.67
CA ASP A 324 0.10 7.92 -5.18
C ASP A 324 -0.79 9.18 -5.38
N ASN A 325 -0.43 10.28 -4.72
CA ASN A 325 -1.24 11.49 -4.73
C ASN A 325 -1.46 12.11 -6.13
N PRO A 326 -0.41 12.23 -6.98
CA PRO A 326 -0.56 12.60 -8.39
C PRO A 326 -1.53 11.69 -9.16
N MET A 327 -1.36 10.37 -9.09
CA MET A 327 -2.21 9.42 -9.80
C MET A 327 -3.66 9.50 -9.33
N GLN A 328 -3.91 9.57 -8.02
CA GLN A 328 -5.27 9.76 -7.51
C GLN A 328 -5.86 11.11 -7.95
N SER A 329 -5.05 12.16 -8.12
CA SER A 329 -5.52 13.42 -8.72
C SER A 329 -5.92 13.23 -10.19
N GLU A 330 -5.15 12.46 -10.96
CA GLU A 330 -5.48 12.13 -12.36
C GLU A 330 -6.76 11.30 -12.46
N VAL A 331 -6.88 10.22 -11.68
CA VAL A 331 -8.06 9.33 -11.62
C VAL A 331 -9.35 10.08 -11.28
N THR A 332 -9.26 11.11 -10.44
CA THR A 332 -10.41 11.98 -10.08
C THR A 332 -10.71 13.10 -11.08
N GLY A 333 -9.91 13.26 -12.15
CA GLY A 333 -10.05 14.39 -13.08
C GLY A 333 -9.75 15.74 -12.43
N HIS A 334 -8.82 15.79 -11.47
CA HIS A 334 -8.50 16.98 -10.69
C HIS A 334 -7.21 17.67 -11.16
N ILE A 335 -7.25 19.01 -11.29
CA ILE A 335 -6.16 19.86 -11.83
C ILE A 335 -4.88 19.88 -10.97
N GLY A 336 -4.96 19.42 -9.73
CA GLY A 336 -3.87 19.46 -8.76
C GLY A 336 -3.79 20.79 -7.99
N GLY A 337 -2.66 21.00 -7.29
CA GLY A 337 -2.51 22.09 -6.31
C GLY A 337 -2.55 23.53 -6.85
N LYS A 338 -2.72 23.73 -8.16
CA LYS A 338 -2.80 25.06 -8.79
C LYS A 338 -4.24 25.57 -8.95
N GLY A 339 -5.25 24.71 -8.80
CA GLY A 339 -6.65 25.11 -8.85
C GLY A 339 -7.05 25.97 -7.64
N ASN A 340 -8.11 26.76 -7.80
CA ASN A 340 -8.76 27.45 -6.69
C ASN A 340 -9.35 26.43 -5.72
N ARG A 341 -10.02 25.38 -6.23
CA ARG A 341 -10.41 24.19 -5.47
C ARG A 341 -9.34 23.11 -5.59
N PHE A 342 -8.41 23.09 -4.64
CA PHE A 342 -7.17 22.32 -4.76
C PHE A 342 -7.24 20.93 -4.14
N CYS A 343 -8.36 20.54 -3.51
CA CYS A 343 -8.57 19.20 -2.98
C CYS A 343 -9.33 18.33 -4.00
N ARG A 344 -8.90 17.08 -4.15
CA ARG A 344 -9.57 16.10 -5.02
C ARG A 344 -10.81 15.45 -4.39
N LYS A 345 -10.98 15.53 -3.06
CA LYS A 345 -12.10 14.92 -2.34
C LYS A 345 -13.21 15.92 -1.98
N CYS A 346 -12.90 17.21 -1.88
CA CYS A 346 -13.86 18.26 -1.57
C CYS A 346 -13.62 19.56 -2.33
N GLU A 347 -14.60 20.47 -2.27
CA GLU A 347 -14.59 21.78 -2.91
C GLU A 347 -13.93 22.87 -2.03
N VAL A 348 -13.04 22.51 -1.09
CA VAL A 348 -12.32 23.51 -0.28
C VAL A 348 -11.39 24.37 -1.14
N GLY A 349 -11.20 25.63 -0.75
CA GLY A 349 -10.21 26.51 -1.32
C GLY A 349 -10.77 27.88 -1.67
N GLY A 350 -10.49 28.34 -2.90
CA GLY A 350 -10.75 29.68 -3.39
C GLY A 350 -9.50 30.32 -3.98
N THR A 351 -9.58 31.60 -4.30
CA THR A 351 -8.44 32.42 -4.69
C THR A 351 -7.42 32.51 -3.55
N GLN A 352 -6.19 32.90 -3.88
CA GLN A 352 -5.15 33.14 -2.86
C GLN A 352 -5.53 34.23 -1.85
N LYS A 353 -6.41 35.17 -2.24
CA LYS A 353 -6.94 36.21 -1.36
C LYS A 353 -7.93 35.62 -0.36
N GLU A 354 -8.90 34.84 -0.84
CA GLU A 354 -9.91 34.16 -0.01
C GLU A 354 -9.27 33.22 0.99
N LYS A 355 -8.33 32.37 0.57
CA LYS A 355 -7.59 31.46 1.47
C LYS A 355 -6.75 32.19 2.54
N SER A 356 -6.55 33.50 2.40
CA SER A 356 -5.83 34.32 3.38
C SER A 356 -6.77 35.12 4.30
N THR A 357 -8.10 35.03 4.12
CA THR A 357 -9.10 35.57 5.06
C THR A 357 -9.21 34.67 6.28
N ASN A 358 -9.86 35.13 7.35
CA ASN A 358 -10.04 34.31 8.55
C ASN A 358 -10.91 33.08 8.25
N GLU A 359 -12.02 33.29 7.56
CA GLU A 359 -12.99 32.27 7.17
C GLU A 359 -12.36 31.28 6.19
N GLY A 360 -11.75 31.79 5.12
CA GLY A 360 -11.13 30.95 4.09
C GLY A 360 -9.89 30.20 4.56
N TYR A 361 -9.14 30.72 5.54
CA TYR A 361 -8.01 30.00 6.14
C TYR A 361 -8.50 28.93 7.12
N HIS A 362 -9.47 29.25 7.99
CA HIS A 362 -10.05 28.30 8.92
C HIS A 362 -10.71 27.11 8.21
N ALA A 363 -11.40 27.34 7.09
CA ALA A 363 -12.01 26.28 6.29
C ALA A 363 -11.01 25.23 5.78
N LEU A 364 -9.70 25.50 5.77
CA LEU A 364 -8.68 24.53 5.34
C LEU A 364 -8.43 23.42 6.37
N PHE A 365 -8.90 23.58 7.61
CA PHE A 365 -8.69 22.67 8.73
C PHE A 365 -9.82 21.64 8.88
N GLU A 366 -10.82 21.71 8.01
CA GLU A 366 -11.99 20.82 8.00
C GLU A 366 -12.23 20.31 6.58
N ALA A 367 -12.87 19.15 6.45
CA ALA A 367 -13.30 18.65 5.15
C ALA A 367 -14.38 19.59 4.59
N GLY A 368 -14.17 20.10 3.37
CA GLY A 368 -15.17 20.92 2.68
C GLY A 368 -16.32 20.08 2.12
N ILE A 369 -17.19 20.73 1.33
CA ILE A 369 -18.28 20.07 0.59
C ILE A 369 -17.70 18.94 -0.28
N PRO A 370 -18.13 17.67 -0.12
CA PRO A 370 -17.62 16.57 -0.92
C PRO A 370 -17.82 16.78 -2.42
N ARG A 371 -16.81 16.41 -3.21
CA ARG A 371 -16.98 16.28 -4.65
C ARG A 371 -17.81 15.03 -4.95
N THR A 372 -18.40 15.00 -6.13
CA THR A 372 -19.18 13.85 -6.63
C THR A 372 -18.78 13.58 -8.07
N LYS A 373 -18.76 12.31 -8.47
CA LYS A 373 -18.49 11.89 -9.85
C LYS A 373 -19.39 12.63 -10.86
N GLU A 374 -20.66 12.80 -10.53
CA GLU A 374 -21.68 13.39 -11.40
C GLU A 374 -21.38 14.86 -11.72
N LYS A 375 -21.06 15.66 -10.70
CA LYS A 375 -20.61 17.06 -10.87
C LYS A 375 -19.33 17.17 -11.71
N ILE A 376 -18.39 16.24 -11.54
CA ILE A 376 -17.13 16.25 -12.31
C ILE A 376 -17.44 15.98 -13.78
N VAL A 377 -18.24 14.95 -14.09
CA VAL A 377 -18.65 14.62 -15.45
C VAL A 377 -19.42 15.79 -16.08
N ALA A 378 -20.38 16.39 -15.36
CA ALA A 378 -21.13 17.54 -15.86
C ALA A 378 -20.23 18.75 -16.19
N GLU A 379 -19.21 19.01 -15.38
CA GLU A 379 -18.23 20.07 -15.66
C GLU A 379 -17.35 19.74 -16.87
N LEU A 380 -16.93 18.48 -17.04
CA LEU A 380 -16.19 18.05 -18.24
C LEU A 380 -17.06 18.14 -19.51
N GLU A 381 -18.34 17.76 -19.43
CA GLU A 381 -19.31 17.93 -20.52
C GLU A 381 -19.47 19.41 -20.91
N ASN A 382 -19.50 20.31 -19.91
CA ASN A 382 -19.52 21.75 -20.16
C ASN A 382 -18.23 22.24 -20.84
N GLN A 383 -17.06 21.77 -20.41
CA GLN A 383 -15.78 22.09 -21.05
C GLN A 383 -15.71 21.61 -22.50
N ILE A 384 -16.23 20.42 -22.81
CA ILE A 384 -16.34 19.89 -24.17
C ILE A 384 -17.28 20.75 -25.02
N LYS A 385 -18.44 21.15 -24.50
CA LYS A 385 -19.37 22.06 -25.21
C LYS A 385 -18.72 23.41 -25.53
N MET A 386 -17.94 23.97 -24.60
CA MET A 386 -17.16 25.20 -24.85
C MET A 386 -16.06 25.00 -25.90
N ALA A 387 -15.45 23.80 -25.95
CA ALA A 387 -14.45 23.45 -26.96
C ALA A 387 -15.06 23.38 -28.36
N CYS A 388 -16.28 22.82 -28.49
CA CYS A 388 -17.05 22.82 -29.74
C CYS A 388 -17.38 24.24 -30.24
N ALA A 389 -17.40 25.24 -29.36
CA ALA A 389 -17.57 26.66 -29.73
C ALA A 389 -16.26 27.37 -30.10
N GLY A 390 -15.11 26.68 -30.02
CA GLY A 390 -13.80 27.25 -30.33
C GLY A 390 -13.20 28.17 -29.25
N VAL A 391 -13.77 28.20 -28.03
CA VAL A 391 -13.41 29.21 -27.00
C VAL A 391 -12.51 28.65 -25.89
N ILE A 392 -11.20 28.92 -25.95
CA ILE A 392 -10.22 28.34 -25.01
C ILE A 392 -10.14 29.03 -23.63
N LYS A 393 -10.39 30.34 -23.56
CA LYS A 393 -10.19 31.14 -22.34
C LYS A 393 -11.16 30.73 -21.21
N PRO A 394 -12.49 30.63 -21.45
CA PRO A 394 -13.46 30.19 -20.43
C PRO A 394 -13.17 28.78 -19.93
N ILE A 395 -12.67 27.88 -20.78
CA ILE A 395 -12.28 26.52 -20.36
C ILE A 395 -11.17 26.59 -19.30
N LYS A 396 -10.09 27.35 -19.56
CA LYS A 396 -8.97 27.49 -18.60
C LYS A 396 -9.38 28.15 -17.29
N GLU A 397 -10.28 29.13 -17.36
CA GLU A 397 -10.86 29.80 -16.19
C GLU A 397 -11.71 28.80 -15.38
N SER A 398 -12.64 28.09 -16.03
CA SER A 398 -13.46 27.07 -15.38
C SER A 398 -12.64 25.95 -14.73
N GLN A 399 -11.63 25.42 -15.43
CA GLN A 399 -10.71 24.42 -14.89
C GLN A 399 -9.98 24.91 -13.63
N THR A 400 -9.61 26.19 -13.61
CA THR A 400 -8.95 26.81 -12.45
C THR A 400 -9.94 27.00 -11.30
N ASP A 401 -11.14 27.50 -11.59
CA ASP A 401 -12.14 27.87 -10.60
C ASP A 401 -12.80 26.66 -9.95
N THR A 402 -13.13 25.62 -10.72
CA THR A 402 -13.75 24.37 -10.23
C THR A 402 -12.72 23.35 -9.74
N GLY A 403 -11.47 23.47 -10.22
CA GLY A 403 -10.41 22.47 -10.00
C GLY A 403 -10.57 21.20 -10.83
N VAL A 404 -11.54 21.13 -11.75
CA VAL A 404 -11.80 19.97 -12.61
C VAL A 404 -11.00 20.10 -13.90
N LYS A 405 -10.06 19.18 -14.09
CA LYS A 405 -9.26 19.02 -15.31
C LYS A 405 -8.76 17.58 -15.41
N ASP A 406 -9.40 16.81 -16.28
CA ASP A 406 -8.99 15.45 -16.60
C ASP A 406 -7.99 15.43 -17.76
N ALA A 407 -6.85 14.77 -17.57
CA ALA A 407 -5.78 14.73 -18.58
C ALA A 407 -6.20 13.96 -19.84
N TYR A 408 -7.02 12.92 -19.68
CA TYR A 408 -7.54 12.14 -20.80
C TYR A 408 -8.54 12.96 -21.62
N THR A 409 -9.55 13.54 -20.96
CA THR A 409 -10.55 14.41 -21.62
C THR A 409 -9.91 15.65 -22.24
N GLN A 410 -8.84 16.19 -21.65
CA GLN A 410 -8.12 17.35 -22.20
C GLN A 410 -7.59 17.11 -23.62
N HIS A 411 -7.16 15.88 -23.94
CA HIS A 411 -6.76 15.53 -25.31
C HIS A 411 -7.88 15.80 -26.31
N TRP A 412 -9.11 15.39 -25.97
CA TRP A 412 -10.28 15.59 -26.82
C TRP A 412 -10.74 17.05 -26.88
N ILE A 413 -10.63 17.79 -25.77
CA ILE A 413 -10.84 19.24 -25.77
C ILE A 413 -9.90 19.92 -26.78
N ASP A 414 -8.61 19.59 -26.74
CA ASP A 414 -7.61 20.18 -27.65
C ASP A 414 -7.86 19.76 -29.11
N HIS A 415 -8.27 18.51 -29.34
CA HIS A 415 -8.67 18.01 -30.66
C HIS A 415 -9.89 18.75 -31.23
N LEU A 416 -10.94 18.96 -30.44
CA LEU A 416 -12.14 19.70 -30.85
C LEU A 416 -11.83 21.17 -31.17
N LEU A 417 -10.98 21.82 -30.36
CA LEU A 417 -10.48 23.17 -30.65
C LEU A 417 -9.63 23.22 -31.94
N GLY A 418 -8.91 22.14 -32.25
CA GLY A 418 -8.25 21.94 -33.54
C GLY A 418 -9.25 21.88 -34.68
N ARG A 419 -10.19 20.93 -34.63
CA ARG A 419 -11.23 20.74 -35.65
C ARG A 419 -12.05 22.00 -35.91
N PHE A 420 -12.44 22.74 -34.87
CA PHE A 420 -13.16 24.00 -35.04
C PHE A 420 -12.36 25.00 -35.88
N ARG A 421 -11.06 25.15 -35.60
CA ARG A 421 -10.17 26.04 -36.35
C ARG A 421 -9.99 25.59 -37.79
N ASP A 422 -9.82 24.28 -38.01
CA ASP A 422 -9.64 23.72 -39.35
C ASP A 422 -10.89 23.87 -40.20
N MET A 423 -12.08 23.62 -39.63
CA MET A 423 -13.38 23.82 -40.30
C MET A 423 -13.61 25.29 -40.65
N LYS A 424 -13.27 26.21 -39.74
CA LYS A 424 -13.40 27.66 -39.96
C LYS A 424 -12.37 28.18 -40.97
N ALA A 425 -11.20 27.56 -41.06
CA ALA A 425 -10.20 27.90 -42.07
C ALA A 425 -10.57 27.36 -43.47
N ALA A 426 -11.19 26.18 -43.53
CA ALA A 426 -11.67 25.57 -44.77
C ALA A 426 -12.87 26.32 -45.36
N ASP A 427 -13.75 26.85 -44.52
CA ASP A 427 -14.89 27.67 -44.93
C ASP A 427 -15.04 28.90 -43.99
N PRO A 428 -14.44 30.05 -44.36
CA PRO A 428 -14.50 31.26 -43.56
C PRO A 428 -15.91 31.85 -43.39
N ASP A 429 -16.82 31.61 -44.34
CA ASP A 429 -18.17 32.17 -44.33
C ASP A 429 -19.14 31.32 -43.48
N ARG A 430 -18.79 30.06 -43.23
CA ARG A 430 -19.55 29.16 -42.35
C ARG A 430 -19.74 29.77 -40.95
N SER A 431 -20.96 29.76 -40.44
CA SER A 431 -21.24 30.33 -39.12
C SER A 431 -20.58 29.50 -38.01
N ASN A 432 -20.12 30.16 -36.95
CA ASN A 432 -19.57 29.47 -35.77
C ASN A 432 -20.61 28.53 -35.13
N HIS A 433 -21.89 28.90 -35.23
CA HIS A 433 -23.01 28.12 -34.72
C HIS A 433 -23.12 26.78 -35.46
N ASP A 434 -22.98 26.75 -36.78
CA ASP A 434 -23.10 25.52 -37.57
C ASP A 434 -21.92 24.58 -37.36
N ILE A 435 -20.71 25.14 -37.20
CA ILE A 435 -19.52 24.35 -36.82
C ILE A 435 -19.73 23.76 -35.42
N GLN A 436 -20.20 24.58 -34.48
CA GLN A 436 -20.46 24.13 -33.12
C GLN A 436 -21.51 23.03 -33.07
N ALA A 437 -22.63 23.16 -33.80
CA ALA A 437 -23.70 22.16 -33.84
C ALA A 437 -23.18 20.81 -34.39
N GLU A 438 -22.40 20.83 -35.47
CA GLU A 438 -21.78 19.62 -36.04
C GLU A 438 -20.82 18.95 -35.04
N LEU A 439 -19.97 19.75 -34.38
CA LEU A 439 -19.04 19.21 -33.39
C LEU A 439 -19.77 18.69 -32.14
N ILE A 440 -20.85 19.33 -31.70
CA ILE A 440 -21.69 18.83 -30.61
C ILE A 440 -22.29 17.48 -30.99
N GLN A 441 -22.86 17.35 -32.19
CA GLN A 441 -23.39 16.06 -32.66
C GLN A 441 -22.31 14.98 -32.67
N TRP A 442 -21.11 15.31 -33.18
CA TRP A 442 -19.97 14.40 -33.14
C TRP A 442 -19.62 13.96 -31.71
N THR A 443 -19.68 14.87 -30.72
CA THR A 443 -19.42 14.50 -29.32
C THR A 443 -20.48 13.59 -28.72
N VAL A 444 -21.74 13.72 -29.14
CA VAL A 444 -22.84 12.82 -28.73
C VAL A 444 -22.59 11.43 -29.29
N ASP A 445 -22.27 11.34 -30.58
CA ASP A 445 -22.04 10.07 -31.28
C ASP A 445 -20.80 9.34 -30.77
N ASN A 446 -19.86 10.06 -30.12
CA ASN A 446 -18.57 9.54 -29.66
C ASN A 446 -18.41 9.62 -28.13
N ARG A 447 -19.50 9.76 -27.35
CA ARG A 447 -19.44 10.05 -25.91
C ARG A 447 -18.50 9.14 -25.12
N ASP A 448 -18.52 7.84 -25.39
CA ASP A 448 -17.76 6.82 -24.65
C ASP A 448 -16.24 6.92 -24.82
N MET A 449 -15.74 7.66 -25.82
CA MET A 449 -14.30 7.87 -25.99
C MET A 449 -13.78 9.17 -25.39
N LEU A 450 -14.66 10.11 -25.04
CA LEU A 450 -14.26 11.45 -24.61
C LEU A 450 -13.82 11.49 -23.15
N TYR A 451 -14.42 10.67 -22.30
CA TYR A 451 -14.23 10.71 -20.85
C TYR A 451 -13.40 9.54 -20.34
N SER A 452 -12.61 9.79 -19.29
CA SER A 452 -11.86 8.74 -18.61
C SER A 452 -12.80 7.65 -18.09
N ALA A 453 -12.44 6.39 -18.32
CA ALA A 453 -13.20 5.23 -17.88
C ALA A 453 -13.38 5.18 -16.35
N PHE A 454 -12.47 5.78 -15.57
CA PHE A 454 -12.63 5.91 -14.11
C PHE A 454 -13.88 6.71 -13.70
N LEU A 455 -14.35 7.64 -14.53
CA LEU A 455 -15.54 8.45 -14.27
C LEU A 455 -16.84 7.77 -14.74
N THR A 456 -16.73 6.70 -15.53
CA THR A 456 -17.88 6.00 -16.11
C THR A 456 -18.05 4.56 -15.61
N THR A 457 -17.09 4.01 -14.86
CA THR A 457 -17.22 2.68 -14.23
C THR A 457 -18.42 2.64 -13.26
N PRO A 458 -19.37 1.69 -13.44
CA PRO A 458 -20.45 1.44 -12.49
C PRO A 458 -19.92 1.01 -11.13
N GLY A 459 -20.54 1.50 -10.06
CA GLY A 459 -20.17 1.15 -8.68
C GLY A 459 -18.85 1.70 -8.15
N PHE A 460 -18.08 2.42 -8.98
CA PHE A 460 -16.85 3.12 -8.58
C PHE A 460 -17.06 4.64 -8.66
N ASP A 461 -16.72 5.33 -7.56
CA ASP A 461 -16.70 6.78 -7.46
C ASP A 461 -15.29 7.23 -7.07
N PRO A 462 -14.46 7.73 -8.01
CA PRO A 462 -13.08 8.08 -7.72
C PRO A 462 -12.93 9.16 -6.63
N THR A 463 -13.96 9.97 -6.37
CA THR A 463 -13.92 11.00 -5.32
C THR A 463 -14.02 10.43 -3.90
N LYS A 464 -14.61 9.24 -3.77
CA LYS A 464 -14.79 8.51 -2.49
C LYS A 464 -13.85 7.31 -2.39
N ASP A 465 -13.65 6.61 -3.50
CA ASP A 465 -12.97 5.32 -3.60
C ASP A 465 -11.45 5.43 -3.80
N THR A 466 -10.91 6.64 -3.65
CA THR A 466 -9.49 6.92 -3.53
C THR A 466 -9.18 7.40 -2.10
N PRO A 467 -9.09 6.48 -1.11
CA PRO A 467 -8.79 6.85 0.27
C PRO A 467 -7.41 7.50 0.37
N VAL A 468 -7.19 8.28 1.43
CA VAL A 468 -5.90 8.90 1.71
C VAL A 468 -4.82 7.83 1.90
N GLU A 469 -3.94 7.70 0.92
CA GLU A 469 -2.87 6.70 0.93
C GLU A 469 -1.75 7.14 1.90
N ILE A 470 -1.50 6.32 2.93
CA ILE A 470 -0.71 6.72 4.10
C ILE A 470 0.80 6.74 3.83
N LEU A 471 1.34 5.94 2.90
CA LEU A 471 2.77 5.97 2.56
C LEU A 471 3.14 7.30 1.89
N HIS A 472 2.38 7.71 0.88
CA HIS A 472 2.64 8.92 0.10
C HIS A 472 2.18 10.18 0.81
N THR A 473 1.12 10.11 1.61
CA THR A 473 0.56 11.29 2.29
C THR A 473 1.25 11.55 3.62
N ILE A 474 1.48 10.51 4.43
CA ILE A 474 2.07 10.66 5.77
C ILE A 474 3.60 10.58 5.68
N LEU A 475 4.16 9.43 5.28
CA LEU A 475 5.62 9.24 5.33
C LEU A 475 6.37 10.08 4.29
N LEU A 476 6.03 9.93 3.00
CA LEU A 476 6.64 10.70 1.90
C LEU A 476 5.99 12.09 1.71
N GLY A 477 5.12 12.49 2.63
CA GLY A 477 4.45 13.78 2.68
C GLY A 477 4.74 14.51 3.97
N VAL A 478 3.84 14.39 4.96
CA VAL A 478 3.89 15.10 6.24
C VAL A 478 5.22 14.91 6.98
N VAL A 479 5.64 13.65 7.22
CA VAL A 479 6.90 13.32 7.91
C VAL A 479 8.10 13.87 7.12
N LYS A 480 8.09 13.73 5.80
CA LYS A 480 9.13 14.30 4.93
C LYS A 480 9.18 15.83 5.01
N TYR A 481 8.05 16.51 5.10
CA TYR A 481 7.99 17.97 5.22
C TYR A 481 8.62 18.46 6.52
N ILE A 482 8.25 17.85 7.66
CA ILE A 482 8.83 18.23 8.96
C ILE A 482 10.29 17.81 9.08
N TRP A 483 10.67 16.65 8.53
CA TRP A 483 12.07 16.21 8.48
C TRP A 483 12.95 17.23 7.77
N HIS A 484 12.54 17.66 6.57
CA HIS A 484 13.31 18.64 5.80
C HIS A 484 13.55 19.93 6.59
N THR A 485 12.53 20.51 7.22
CA THR A 485 12.70 21.75 8.00
C THR A 485 13.49 21.52 9.29
N THR A 486 13.45 20.30 9.83
CA THR A 486 14.18 19.90 11.04
C THR A 486 15.68 19.82 10.81
N HIS A 487 16.14 19.07 9.80
CA HIS A 487 17.57 18.76 9.64
C HIS A 487 18.34 19.78 8.78
N THR A 488 17.66 20.57 7.94
CA THR A 488 18.31 21.58 7.08
C THR A 488 19.16 22.60 7.84
N PRO A 489 18.74 23.15 8.99
CA PRO A 489 19.54 24.11 9.74
C PRO A 489 20.63 23.48 10.64
N TRP A 490 20.77 22.15 10.67
CA TRP A 490 21.73 21.49 11.57
C TRP A 490 23.18 21.62 11.11
N SER A 491 24.06 22.00 12.05
CA SER A 491 25.51 21.94 11.90
C SER A 491 26.02 20.50 11.91
N ALA A 492 27.32 20.30 11.61
CA ALA A 492 27.93 18.97 11.64
C ALA A 492 27.84 18.34 13.05
N GLU A 493 28.04 19.13 14.10
CA GLU A 493 27.99 18.69 15.50
C GLU A 493 26.59 18.21 15.87
N LYS A 494 25.53 18.97 15.51
CA LYS A 494 24.15 18.56 15.73
C LYS A 494 23.79 17.27 15.00
N LYS A 495 24.28 17.10 13.77
CA LYS A 495 24.08 15.88 12.99
C LYS A 495 24.76 14.66 13.63
N THR A 496 25.96 14.83 14.16
CA THR A 496 26.68 13.79 14.89
C THR A 496 25.95 13.42 16.18
N ALA A 497 25.57 14.41 17.00
CA ALA A 497 24.83 14.19 18.24
C ALA A 497 23.49 13.47 17.97
N TYR A 498 22.75 13.88 16.95
CA TYR A 498 21.52 13.20 16.53
C TYR A 498 21.79 11.74 16.14
N SER A 499 22.85 11.49 15.36
CA SER A 499 23.15 10.14 14.84
C SER A 499 23.51 9.19 15.98
N GLN A 500 24.29 9.64 16.96
CA GLN A 500 24.62 8.87 18.16
C GLN A 500 23.38 8.51 18.99
N ARG A 501 22.49 9.48 19.23
CA ARG A 501 21.23 9.27 19.95
C ARG A 501 20.28 8.33 19.20
N LEU A 502 20.10 8.55 17.91
CA LEU A 502 19.24 7.69 17.09
C LEU A 502 19.77 6.24 17.05
N GLN A 503 21.09 6.04 17.01
CA GLN A 503 21.70 4.71 17.02
C GLN A 503 21.49 3.98 18.35
N SER A 504 21.31 4.69 19.47
CA SER A 504 21.04 4.11 20.79
C SER A 504 19.55 3.83 21.06
N THR A 505 18.69 3.94 20.05
CA THR A 505 17.27 3.59 20.19
C THR A 505 17.12 2.11 20.54
N ASN A 506 16.33 1.80 21.57
CA ASN A 506 15.89 0.42 21.78
C ASN A 506 14.90 0.03 20.67
N THR A 507 15.27 -0.93 19.82
CA THR A 507 14.42 -1.36 18.70
C THR A 507 13.47 -2.50 19.04
N ASP A 508 13.56 -3.09 20.24
CA ASP A 508 12.64 -4.17 20.61
C ASP A 508 11.20 -3.65 20.75
N GLY A 509 10.24 -4.43 20.25
CA GLY A 509 8.85 -3.99 20.14
C GLY A 509 8.58 -2.99 19.01
N LEU A 510 9.53 -2.75 18.09
CA LEU A 510 9.29 -1.98 16.86
C LEU A 510 9.38 -2.88 15.62
N SER A 511 8.42 -2.76 14.68
CA SER A 511 8.47 -3.44 13.38
C SER A 511 9.38 -2.69 12.39
N ILE A 512 10.63 -2.44 12.78
CA ILE A 512 11.63 -1.74 11.96
C ILE A 512 12.89 -2.58 11.79
N ASN A 513 13.67 -2.25 10.77
CA ASN A 513 14.97 -2.86 10.59
C ASN A 513 16.02 -2.19 11.48
N ALA A 514 17.17 -2.85 11.64
CA ALA A 514 18.32 -2.27 12.32
C ALA A 514 18.60 -0.84 11.82
N ILE A 515 18.68 0.09 12.76
CA ILE A 515 18.86 1.50 12.49
C ILE A 515 20.30 1.72 12.05
N ARG A 516 20.47 2.39 10.90
CA ARG A 516 21.77 2.88 10.41
C ARG A 516 21.76 4.40 10.49
N ALA A 517 21.99 4.95 11.68
CA ALA A 517 21.78 6.37 11.96
C ALA A 517 22.66 7.28 11.08
N ASN A 518 23.94 6.93 10.94
CA ASN A 518 24.89 7.64 10.07
C ASN A 518 24.43 7.66 8.61
N TYR A 519 23.87 6.55 8.11
CA TYR A 519 23.30 6.50 6.76
C TYR A 519 22.08 7.42 6.62
N ILE A 520 21.16 7.41 7.59
CA ILE A 520 19.99 8.29 7.60
C ILE A 520 20.43 9.76 7.54
N MET A 521 21.48 10.11 8.29
CA MET A 521 21.97 11.49 8.31
C MET A 521 22.74 11.87 7.04
N GLN A 522 23.60 10.98 6.54
CA GLN A 522 24.35 11.17 5.29
C GLN A 522 23.40 11.41 4.10
N TYR A 523 22.28 10.69 4.06
CA TYR A 523 21.29 10.76 2.98
C TYR A 523 19.99 11.47 3.41
N ALA A 524 20.07 12.41 4.36
CA ALA A 524 18.89 13.07 4.94
C ALA A 524 17.94 13.70 3.89
N GLY A 525 18.46 14.13 2.73
CA GLY A 525 17.66 14.70 1.63
C GLY A 525 16.98 13.68 0.71
N SER A 526 17.31 12.40 0.81
CA SER A 526 16.90 11.34 -0.14
C SER A 526 16.38 10.08 0.54
N LEU A 527 15.84 10.20 1.75
CA LEU A 527 15.22 9.08 2.48
C LEU A 527 13.98 8.54 1.75
N ILE A 528 13.71 7.25 1.92
CA ILE A 528 12.54 6.54 1.39
C ILE A 528 11.56 6.18 2.53
N GLY A 529 10.40 5.64 2.18
CA GLY A 529 9.31 5.35 3.11
C GLY A 529 9.75 4.55 4.34
N ARG A 530 10.62 3.53 4.14
CA ARG A 530 11.17 2.72 5.22
C ARG A 530 11.95 3.52 6.27
N GLN A 531 12.82 4.47 5.89
CA GLN A 531 13.53 5.29 6.90
C GLN A 531 12.58 6.31 7.54
N PHE A 532 11.65 6.89 6.79
CA PHE A 532 10.65 7.78 7.38
C PHE A 532 9.75 7.06 8.39
N LYS A 533 9.42 5.77 8.15
CA LYS A 533 8.70 4.92 9.10
C LYS A 533 9.49 4.72 10.40
N THR A 534 10.81 4.55 10.32
CA THR A 534 11.68 4.51 11.51
C THR A 534 11.65 5.86 12.24
N ILE A 535 11.89 6.95 11.53
CA ILE A 535 11.98 8.30 12.13
C ILE A 535 10.64 8.69 12.77
N ALA A 536 9.50 8.42 12.14
CA ALA A 536 8.18 8.73 12.70
C ALA A 536 7.94 8.09 14.08
N GLN A 537 8.51 6.90 14.33
CA GLN A 537 8.33 6.16 15.58
C GLN A 537 9.35 6.52 16.67
N THR A 538 10.54 7.03 16.31
CA THR A 538 11.68 7.12 17.25
C THR A 538 12.24 8.52 17.41
N ASN A 539 11.98 9.44 16.48
CA ASN A 539 12.71 10.71 16.42
C ASN A 539 12.49 11.59 17.66
N ILE A 540 11.29 11.56 18.25
CA ILE A 540 10.94 12.41 19.39
C ILE A 540 11.89 12.28 20.58
N PHE A 541 12.45 11.08 20.81
CA PHE A 541 13.39 10.83 21.91
C PHE A 541 14.75 11.50 21.72
N HIS A 542 15.09 11.87 20.49
CA HIS A 542 16.47 12.23 20.11
C HIS A 542 16.66 13.72 19.78
N LEU A 543 15.56 14.47 19.65
CA LEU A 543 15.55 15.86 19.18
C LEU A 543 15.75 16.92 20.27
N HIS A 544 15.72 16.53 21.55
CA HIS A 544 15.87 17.46 22.67
C HIS A 544 17.19 18.25 22.55
N GLY A 545 17.10 19.59 22.66
CA GLY A 545 18.24 20.50 22.47
C GLY A 545 18.73 20.68 21.03
N LEU A 546 18.12 20.01 20.03
CA LEU A 546 18.52 20.11 18.62
C LEU A 546 17.56 20.96 17.77
N VAL A 547 16.31 21.12 18.22
CA VAL A 547 15.21 21.78 17.50
C VAL A 547 14.51 22.81 18.38
N THR A 548 13.67 23.67 17.78
CA THR A 548 12.80 24.58 18.53
C THR A 548 11.59 23.84 19.11
N ASP A 549 10.94 24.42 20.13
CA ASP A 549 9.75 23.85 20.77
C ASP A 549 8.63 23.55 19.76
N HIS A 550 8.38 24.45 18.80
CA HIS A 550 7.39 24.22 17.74
C HIS A 550 7.72 22.98 16.88
N HIS A 551 8.99 22.74 16.56
CA HIS A 551 9.39 21.54 15.81
C HIS A 551 9.28 20.28 16.67
N PHE A 552 9.60 20.37 17.96
CA PHE A 552 9.42 19.26 18.90
C PHE A 552 7.93 18.88 19.03
N MET A 553 7.04 19.87 19.20
CA MET A 553 5.59 19.69 19.16
C MET A 553 5.12 19.05 17.84
N ALA A 554 5.71 19.43 16.70
CA ALA A 554 5.36 18.85 15.42
C ALA A 554 5.71 17.37 15.33
N TRP A 555 6.89 16.97 15.82
CA TRP A 555 7.28 15.57 15.88
C TRP A 555 6.41 14.76 16.83
N LYS A 556 5.94 15.37 17.93
CA LYS A 556 4.97 14.76 18.85
C LYS A 556 3.64 14.51 18.15
N ALA A 557 3.03 15.54 17.57
CA ALA A 557 1.75 15.44 16.87
C ALA A 557 1.80 14.46 15.67
N VAL A 558 2.88 14.51 14.88
CA VAL A 558 3.06 13.62 13.71
C VAL A 558 3.29 12.17 14.14
N GLY A 559 4.05 11.92 15.21
CA GLY A 559 4.27 10.58 15.74
C GLY A 559 2.97 9.94 16.25
N GLU A 560 2.19 10.70 17.03
CA GLU A 560 0.88 10.27 17.55
C GLU A 560 -0.13 9.97 16.43
N LEU A 561 -0.27 10.88 15.45
CA LEU A 561 -1.12 10.65 14.27
C LEU A 561 -0.66 9.41 13.49
N SER A 562 0.65 9.25 13.29
CA SER A 562 1.18 8.11 12.53
C SER A 562 0.88 6.77 13.23
N ALA A 563 0.97 6.70 14.56
CA ALA A 563 0.62 5.48 15.30
C ALA A 563 -0.86 5.11 15.14
N LEU A 564 -1.77 6.09 15.18
CA LEU A 564 -3.21 5.87 14.94
C LEU A 564 -3.51 5.32 13.54
N LEU A 565 -2.79 5.80 12.52
CA LEU A 565 -3.03 5.42 11.12
C LEU A 565 -2.50 4.02 10.76
N TRP A 566 -1.51 3.51 11.51
CA TRP A 566 -0.95 2.18 11.29
C TRP A 566 -1.60 1.07 12.13
N MET A 567 -2.68 1.39 12.87
CA MET A 567 -3.40 0.38 13.65
C MET A 567 -3.99 -0.69 12.73
N PRO A 568 -3.78 -1.99 13.05
CA PRO A 568 -4.38 -3.07 12.31
C PRO A 568 -5.85 -3.31 12.68
N GLU A 569 -6.32 -2.76 13.79
CA GLU A 569 -7.66 -3.00 14.32
C GLU A 569 -8.19 -1.76 15.01
N ILE A 570 -9.50 -1.53 14.91
CA ILE A 570 -10.21 -0.45 15.59
C ILE A 570 -11.19 -1.08 16.58
N GLN A 571 -10.83 -1.02 17.86
CA GLN A 571 -11.59 -1.59 18.98
C GLN A 571 -12.92 -0.85 19.21
N ASN A 572 -12.85 0.48 19.24
CA ASN A 572 -14.00 1.35 19.38
C ASN A 572 -13.92 2.45 18.32
N VAL A 573 -14.84 2.40 17.35
CA VAL A 573 -14.86 3.35 16.22
C VAL A 573 -15.05 4.79 16.71
N LYS A 574 -15.93 5.03 17.69
CA LYS A 574 -16.20 6.40 18.18
C LYS A 574 -14.98 7.01 18.84
N ASP A 575 -14.31 6.26 19.70
CA ASP A 575 -13.07 6.71 20.35
C ASP A 575 -11.95 6.93 19.35
N TYR A 576 -11.79 6.01 18.39
CA TYR A 576 -10.80 6.14 17.34
C TYR A 576 -11.03 7.39 16.47
N GLN A 577 -12.27 7.67 16.07
CA GLN A 577 -12.61 8.88 15.31
C GLN A 577 -12.32 10.15 16.10
N ARG A 578 -12.66 10.19 17.39
CA ARG A 578 -12.36 11.32 18.27
C ARG A 578 -10.84 11.55 18.34
N ASP A 579 -10.07 10.49 18.60
CA ASP A 579 -8.62 10.56 18.67
C ASP A 579 -8.01 11.02 17.34
N LEU A 580 -8.49 10.47 16.23
CA LEU A 580 -8.01 10.80 14.89
C LEU A 580 -8.26 12.26 14.54
N ARG A 581 -9.45 12.81 14.85
CA ARG A 581 -9.76 14.24 14.63
C ARG A 581 -8.85 15.16 15.43
N VAL A 582 -8.59 14.83 16.70
CA VAL A 582 -7.68 15.62 17.55
C VAL A 582 -6.24 15.53 17.03
N ALA A 583 -5.75 14.32 16.73
CA ALA A 583 -4.40 14.13 16.21
C ALA A 583 -4.18 14.83 14.86
N VAL A 584 -5.17 14.77 13.95
CA VAL A 584 -5.15 15.55 12.69
C VAL A 584 -5.11 17.05 12.99
N GLY A 585 -5.99 17.53 13.88
CA GLY A 585 -6.02 18.93 14.29
C GLY A 585 -4.66 19.41 14.80
N ASN A 586 -4.04 18.66 15.71
CA ASN A 586 -2.72 18.95 16.26
C ASN A 586 -1.64 19.07 15.17
N VAL A 587 -1.65 18.17 14.19
CA VAL A 587 -0.71 18.24 13.05
C VAL A 587 -0.96 19.49 12.20
N LEU A 588 -2.20 19.84 11.88
CA LEU A 588 -2.49 21.03 11.07
C LEU A 588 -2.13 22.33 11.81
N ASP A 589 -2.44 22.38 13.10
CA ASP A 589 -2.23 23.54 13.96
C ASP A 589 -0.74 23.81 14.13
N VAL A 590 0.07 22.78 14.40
CA VAL A 590 1.52 22.96 14.58
C VAL A 590 2.25 23.29 13.28
N PHE A 591 1.81 22.76 12.13
CA PHE A 591 2.35 23.18 10.83
C PHE A 591 2.07 24.65 10.56
N SER A 592 0.90 25.15 10.99
CA SER A 592 0.52 26.56 10.88
C SER A 592 1.29 27.44 11.87
N LEU A 593 1.58 26.93 13.07
CA LEU A 593 2.43 27.59 14.05
C LEU A 593 3.87 27.78 13.53
N ILE A 594 4.41 26.79 12.81
CA ILE A 594 5.74 26.86 12.20
C ILE A 594 5.73 27.77 10.96
N ASP A 595 4.80 27.55 10.04
CA ASP A 595 4.68 28.33 8.80
C ASP A 595 3.24 28.27 8.25
N PRO A 596 2.42 29.31 8.50
CA PRO A 596 1.03 29.37 8.04
C PRO A 596 0.86 29.19 6.53
N SER A 597 1.90 29.48 5.73
CA SER A 597 1.83 29.34 4.27
C SER A 597 1.78 27.89 3.81
N LYS A 598 2.12 26.93 4.68
CA LYS A 598 2.02 25.49 4.36
C LYS A 598 0.59 25.06 4.12
N MET A 599 -0.38 25.56 4.89
CA MET A 599 -1.79 25.22 4.73
C MET A 599 -2.36 25.54 3.35
N ILE A 600 -1.89 26.61 2.71
CA ILE A 600 -2.35 27.03 1.37
C ILE A 600 -1.48 26.49 0.22
N THR A 601 -0.33 25.87 0.51
CA THR A 601 0.62 25.39 -0.50
C THR A 601 0.83 23.87 -0.49
N LYS A 602 0.48 23.18 0.58
CA LYS A 602 0.69 21.74 0.78
C LYS A 602 -0.63 21.01 0.87
N ILE A 603 -1.15 20.57 -0.28
CA ILE A 603 -2.39 19.79 -0.40
C ILE A 603 -2.46 18.58 0.57
N LYS A 604 -1.33 17.90 0.79
CA LYS A 604 -1.25 16.72 1.67
C LYS A 604 -1.68 17.01 3.11
N LEU A 605 -1.53 18.26 3.59
CA LEU A 605 -2.02 18.65 4.90
C LEU A 605 -3.55 18.67 4.91
N HIS A 606 -4.17 19.33 3.94
CA HIS A 606 -5.63 19.35 3.88
C HIS A 606 -6.24 17.94 3.67
N LEU A 607 -5.56 17.05 2.93
CA LEU A 607 -6.02 15.65 2.79
C LEU A 607 -6.18 14.92 4.14
N LEU A 608 -5.46 15.32 5.18
CA LEU A 608 -5.60 14.72 6.51
C LEU A 608 -7.00 14.90 7.09
N THR A 609 -7.73 15.95 6.70
CA THR A 609 -9.11 16.21 7.15
C THR A 609 -10.10 15.13 6.67
N HIS A 610 -9.72 14.33 5.67
CA HIS A 610 -10.55 13.25 5.14
C HIS A 610 -10.26 11.88 5.77
N LEU A 611 -9.24 11.75 6.64
CA LEU A 611 -8.85 10.48 7.26
C LEU A 611 -9.98 9.87 8.10
N ASP A 612 -10.77 10.71 8.77
CA ASP A 612 -11.90 10.27 9.60
C ASP A 612 -12.99 9.58 8.77
N ALA A 613 -13.40 10.20 7.66
CA ALA A 613 -14.36 9.60 6.73
C ALA A 613 -13.80 8.33 6.09
N ASP A 614 -12.53 8.35 5.67
CA ASP A 614 -11.91 7.17 5.04
C ASP A 614 -11.78 5.99 6.02
N ALA A 615 -11.48 6.25 7.29
CA ALA A 615 -11.42 5.20 8.31
C ALA A 615 -12.79 4.56 8.60
N LEU A 616 -13.88 5.32 8.47
CA LEU A 616 -15.24 4.77 8.55
C LEU A 616 -15.58 3.89 7.36
N GLU A 617 -15.26 4.34 6.15
CA GLU A 617 -15.60 3.63 4.92
C GLU A 617 -14.79 2.33 4.76
N PHE A 618 -13.48 2.40 5.01
CA PHE A 618 -12.53 1.33 4.70
C PHE A 618 -12.04 0.54 5.92
N GLY A 619 -12.35 0.98 7.14
CA GLY A 619 -11.77 0.42 8.35
C GLY A 619 -10.32 0.91 8.57
N PRO A 620 -9.41 0.08 9.10
CA PRO A 620 -8.06 0.52 9.41
C PRO A 620 -7.26 0.87 8.15
N LEU A 621 -6.75 2.11 8.06
CA LEU A 621 -6.14 2.66 6.83
C LEU A 621 -4.82 2.00 6.43
N VAL A 622 -4.19 1.22 7.32
CA VAL A 622 -3.06 0.35 6.95
C VAL A 622 -3.45 -0.69 5.89
N GLY A 623 -4.74 -1.00 5.74
CA GLY A 623 -5.26 -1.91 4.70
C GLY A 623 -5.35 -1.31 3.30
N VAL A 624 -5.18 0.00 3.15
CA VAL A 624 -5.18 0.73 1.86
C VAL A 624 -3.80 1.27 1.48
N ALA A 625 -2.75 0.92 2.24
CA ALA A 625 -1.38 1.34 1.97
C ALA A 625 -0.81 0.69 0.69
N THR A 626 0.00 1.44 -0.08
CA THR A 626 0.50 0.98 -1.39
C THR A 626 1.93 0.40 -1.38
N GLU A 627 2.51 0.15 -0.20
CA GLU A 627 3.90 -0.31 -0.05
C GLU A 627 4.18 -1.63 -0.82
N ILE A 628 3.20 -2.54 -0.86
CA ILE A 628 3.36 -3.84 -1.53
C ILE A 628 3.42 -3.71 -3.07
N PHE A 629 2.61 -2.81 -3.65
CA PHE A 629 2.64 -2.51 -5.09
C PHE A 629 4.00 -1.91 -5.50
N GLU A 630 4.55 -1.02 -4.67
CA GLU A 630 5.89 -0.47 -4.88
C GLU A 630 6.98 -1.54 -4.79
N SER A 631 6.85 -2.51 -3.88
CA SER A 631 7.76 -3.66 -3.82
C SER A 631 7.69 -4.50 -5.10
N PHE A 632 6.48 -4.72 -5.61
CA PHE A 632 6.23 -5.50 -6.82
C PHE A 632 6.85 -4.88 -8.09
N ASN A 633 7.05 -3.55 -8.11
CA ASN A 633 7.79 -2.88 -9.19
C ASN A 633 9.19 -3.48 -9.41
N ALA A 634 9.80 -4.14 -8.41
CA ALA A 634 11.05 -4.87 -8.60
C ALA A 634 10.89 -6.09 -9.54
N ILE A 635 9.83 -6.88 -9.38
CA ILE A 635 9.51 -8.05 -10.23
C ILE A 635 9.26 -7.61 -11.67
N PHE A 636 8.48 -6.54 -11.84
CA PHE A 636 8.29 -5.90 -13.15
C PHE A 636 9.63 -5.49 -13.79
N ARG A 637 10.54 -4.85 -13.02
CA ARG A 637 11.84 -4.41 -13.55
C ARG A 637 12.70 -5.57 -14.03
N TYR A 638 12.75 -6.68 -13.30
CA TYR A 638 13.43 -7.89 -13.78
C TYR A 638 12.85 -8.35 -15.12
N CYS A 639 11.53 -8.24 -15.28
CA CYS A 639 10.88 -8.61 -16.51
C CYS A 639 11.17 -7.67 -17.68
N SER A 640 11.20 -6.37 -17.42
CA SER A 640 11.53 -5.36 -18.42
C SER A 640 13.00 -5.51 -18.89
N ILE A 641 13.95 -5.55 -17.95
CA ILE A 641 15.40 -5.61 -18.23
C ILE A 641 15.75 -6.82 -19.10
N LEU A 642 15.16 -7.97 -18.81
CA LEU A 642 15.46 -9.24 -19.49
C LEU A 642 14.55 -9.52 -20.70
N SER A 643 13.76 -8.54 -21.13
CA SER A 643 13.02 -8.62 -22.40
C SER A 643 13.93 -8.25 -23.59
N ASN A 644 13.46 -8.52 -24.82
CA ASN A 644 14.15 -8.09 -26.04
C ASN A 644 13.91 -6.59 -26.37
N HIS A 645 13.07 -5.89 -25.59
CA HIS A 645 12.67 -4.49 -25.75
C HIS A 645 11.96 -4.12 -27.07
N LEU A 646 11.64 -5.10 -27.94
CA LEU A 646 10.92 -4.86 -29.21
C LEU A 646 9.42 -4.69 -29.00
N ALA A 647 8.84 -5.46 -28.07
CA ALA A 647 7.42 -5.39 -27.72
C ALA A 647 7.26 -5.45 -26.20
N PRO A 648 7.75 -4.42 -25.47
CA PRO A 648 7.93 -4.51 -24.02
C PRO A 648 6.61 -4.74 -23.28
N SER A 649 5.52 -4.11 -23.72
CA SER A 649 4.17 -4.36 -23.15
C SER A 649 3.77 -5.84 -23.25
N ARG A 650 3.88 -6.43 -24.45
CA ARG A 650 3.54 -7.82 -24.74
C ARG A 650 4.40 -8.81 -23.97
N ASP A 651 5.72 -8.62 -24.03
CA ASP A 651 6.68 -9.60 -23.53
C ASP A 651 6.70 -9.62 -21.99
N ILE A 652 6.47 -8.46 -21.35
CA ILE A 652 6.30 -8.37 -19.90
C ILE A 652 4.97 -9.00 -19.47
N ALA A 653 3.86 -8.68 -20.15
CA ALA A 653 2.55 -9.24 -19.84
C ALA A 653 2.54 -10.77 -19.91
N ARG A 654 3.14 -11.34 -20.97
CA ARG A 654 3.28 -12.79 -21.13
C ARG A 654 4.08 -13.43 -20.01
N GLN A 655 5.24 -12.86 -19.66
CA GLN A 655 6.04 -13.43 -18.57
C GLN A 655 5.27 -13.39 -17.25
N LEU A 656 4.69 -12.24 -16.90
CA LEU A 656 3.97 -12.13 -15.63
C LEU A 656 2.74 -13.02 -15.61
N GLY A 657 2.10 -13.26 -16.76
CA GLY A 657 1.02 -14.24 -16.89
C GLY A 657 1.49 -15.70 -16.72
N ASP A 658 2.71 -16.02 -17.15
CA ASP A 658 3.33 -17.34 -16.90
C ASP A 658 3.67 -17.53 -15.42
N GLN A 659 4.14 -16.47 -14.74
CA GLN A 659 4.41 -16.50 -13.31
C GLN A 659 3.14 -16.75 -12.50
N GLU A 660 2.01 -16.11 -12.84
CA GLU A 660 0.72 -16.40 -12.21
C GLU A 660 0.28 -17.85 -12.45
N GLY A 661 0.38 -18.33 -13.68
CA GLY A 661 0.09 -19.75 -13.98
C GLY A 661 0.96 -20.72 -13.17
N LEU A 662 2.25 -20.43 -12.99
CA LEU A 662 3.13 -21.24 -12.15
C LEU A 662 2.64 -21.26 -10.70
N LYS A 663 2.35 -20.09 -10.11
CA LYS A 663 1.82 -19.99 -8.74
C LYS A 663 0.57 -20.86 -8.57
N HIS A 664 -0.38 -20.76 -9.50
CA HIS A 664 -1.63 -21.51 -9.49
C HIS A 664 -1.42 -23.03 -9.50
N ARG A 665 -0.54 -23.52 -10.39
CA ARG A 665 -0.19 -24.95 -10.48
C ARG A 665 0.46 -25.46 -9.19
N LEU A 666 1.40 -24.70 -8.64
CA LEU A 666 2.17 -25.07 -7.45
C LEU A 666 1.33 -25.13 -6.18
N THR A 667 0.29 -24.29 -6.10
CA THR A 667 -0.62 -24.20 -4.93
C THR A 667 -1.88 -25.06 -5.07
N GLY A 668 -1.93 -25.90 -6.12
CA GLY A 668 -2.95 -26.93 -6.30
C GLY A 668 -4.26 -26.43 -6.91
N GLY A 669 -4.26 -25.26 -7.53
CA GLY A 669 -5.44 -24.72 -8.18
C GLY A 669 -5.86 -25.50 -9.43
N LYS A 670 -7.17 -25.46 -9.72
CA LYS A 670 -7.78 -26.11 -10.90
C LYS A 670 -7.87 -25.15 -12.08
N TRP A 671 -7.76 -25.65 -13.30
CA TRP A 671 -7.99 -24.88 -14.52
C TRP A 671 -8.74 -25.73 -15.54
N LEU A 672 -9.50 -25.07 -16.42
CA LEU A 672 -10.18 -25.74 -17.52
C LEU A 672 -9.18 -26.02 -18.64
N CYS A 673 -8.87 -27.29 -18.89
CA CYS A 673 -7.97 -27.67 -19.98
C CYS A 673 -8.66 -27.43 -21.33
N ARG A 674 -8.02 -26.66 -22.22
CA ARG A 674 -8.61 -26.32 -23.52
C ARG A 674 -8.73 -27.51 -24.46
N ALA A 675 -7.83 -28.48 -24.34
CA ALA A 675 -7.80 -29.65 -25.21
C ALA A 675 -8.91 -30.66 -24.87
N THR A 676 -9.21 -30.85 -23.58
CA THR A 676 -10.22 -31.83 -23.12
C THR A 676 -11.54 -31.20 -22.73
N SER A 677 -11.60 -29.88 -22.51
CA SER A 677 -12.74 -29.19 -21.88
C SER A 677 -13.07 -29.72 -20.48
N GLU A 678 -12.09 -30.31 -19.81
CA GLU A 678 -12.23 -30.83 -18.44
C GLU A 678 -11.40 -30.01 -17.45
N TRP A 679 -11.89 -29.89 -16.23
CA TRP A 679 -11.13 -29.28 -15.14
C TRP A 679 -10.00 -30.20 -14.69
N GLN A 680 -8.79 -29.65 -14.66
CA GLN A 680 -7.58 -30.39 -14.29
C GLN A 680 -6.80 -29.63 -13.22
N LYS A 681 -5.92 -30.37 -12.53
CA LYS A 681 -4.98 -29.83 -11.55
C LYS A 681 -3.63 -30.50 -11.71
N ALA A 682 -2.59 -29.85 -11.20
CA ALA A 682 -1.25 -30.39 -11.28
C ALA A 682 -1.14 -31.75 -10.52
N GLY A 683 -0.34 -32.67 -11.06
CA GLY A 683 -0.10 -33.96 -10.44
C GLY A 683 0.49 -33.83 -9.02
N PRO A 684 0.31 -34.84 -8.14
CA PRO A 684 0.77 -34.78 -6.75
C PRO A 684 2.24 -34.40 -6.58
N GLY A 685 3.12 -34.87 -7.47
CA GLY A 685 4.55 -34.55 -7.43
C GLY A 685 4.86 -33.05 -7.55
N VAL A 686 4.10 -32.31 -8.36
CA VAL A 686 4.27 -30.84 -8.49
C VAL A 686 3.69 -30.12 -7.27
N ARG A 687 2.50 -30.52 -6.82
CA ARG A 687 1.81 -29.88 -5.69
C ARG A 687 2.54 -30.06 -4.36
N HIS A 688 3.09 -31.25 -4.10
CA HIS A 688 3.85 -31.52 -2.88
C HIS A 688 5.28 -30.95 -2.91
N PHE A 689 5.79 -30.57 -4.09
CA PHE A 689 7.15 -30.06 -4.23
C PHE A 689 7.39 -28.80 -3.38
N MET A 690 6.41 -27.88 -3.34
CA MET A 690 6.46 -26.66 -2.52
C MET A 690 6.58 -26.95 -1.03
N ALA A 691 5.81 -27.93 -0.51
CA ALA A 691 5.82 -28.29 0.90
C ALA A 691 7.17 -28.88 1.34
N GLN A 692 7.89 -29.54 0.43
CA GLN A 692 9.18 -30.16 0.70
C GLN A 692 10.37 -29.19 0.56
N HIS A 693 10.18 -28.01 -0.06
CA HIS A 693 11.27 -27.09 -0.39
C HIS A 693 10.99 -25.65 0.07
N PRO A 694 11.23 -25.32 1.37
CA PRO A 694 10.99 -23.98 1.92
C PRO A 694 11.76 -22.84 1.23
N VAL A 695 12.84 -23.15 0.53
CA VAL A 695 13.58 -22.18 -0.30
C VAL A 695 12.71 -21.70 -1.46
N LEU A 696 12.01 -22.60 -2.16
CA LEU A 696 11.17 -22.27 -3.30
C LEU A 696 9.97 -21.42 -2.88
N GLN A 697 9.34 -21.75 -1.74
CA GLN A 697 8.26 -20.96 -1.16
C GLN A 697 8.68 -19.48 -1.00
N ARG A 698 9.82 -19.25 -0.34
CA ARG A 698 10.38 -17.89 -0.14
C ARG A 698 10.66 -17.17 -1.46
N LEU A 699 11.16 -17.89 -2.48
CA LEU A 699 11.47 -17.31 -3.80
C LEU A 699 10.22 -16.92 -4.60
N LEU A 700 9.10 -17.60 -4.37
CA LEU A 700 7.79 -17.26 -4.94
C LEU A 700 7.06 -16.16 -4.15
N GLY A 701 7.66 -15.67 -3.07
CA GLY A 701 7.02 -14.70 -2.18
C GLY A 701 5.95 -15.32 -1.27
N TRP A 702 5.86 -16.66 -1.20
CA TRP A 702 4.98 -17.37 -0.29
C TRP A 702 5.73 -17.70 1.01
N SER A 703 5.26 -17.15 2.11
CA SER A 703 5.77 -17.51 3.44
C SER A 703 4.68 -18.35 4.08
N GLU A 704 4.85 -19.68 4.14
CA GLU A 704 4.03 -20.46 5.05
C GLU A 704 4.40 -19.99 6.45
N GLN A 705 3.58 -19.11 7.01
CA GLN A 705 3.83 -18.60 8.35
C GLN A 705 3.75 -19.82 9.25
N LYS A 706 4.90 -20.25 9.79
CA LYS A 706 4.91 -21.20 10.89
C LYS A 706 3.90 -20.65 11.91
N ALA A 707 2.83 -21.39 12.15
CA ALA A 707 1.77 -20.95 13.05
C ALA A 707 2.38 -20.89 14.45
N LEU A 708 2.89 -19.71 14.81
CA LEU A 708 3.38 -19.44 16.15
C LEU A 708 2.21 -19.71 17.09
N THR A 709 2.44 -20.54 18.10
CA THR A 709 1.39 -20.88 19.06
C THR A 709 1.60 -20.08 20.33
N HIS A 710 0.54 -19.48 20.86
CA HIS A 710 0.60 -18.73 22.11
C HIS A 710 1.19 -19.59 23.26
N GLY A 711 2.25 -19.09 23.90
CA GLY A 711 3.00 -19.78 24.94
C GLY A 711 4.08 -20.74 24.43
N GLU A 712 4.26 -20.88 23.11
CA GLU A 712 5.38 -21.62 22.52
C GLU A 712 6.71 -20.96 22.92
N ILE A 713 7.71 -21.77 23.24
CA ILE A 713 9.04 -21.31 23.68
C ILE A 713 10.12 -21.79 22.74
N LYS A 714 11.20 -21.01 22.69
CA LYS A 714 12.41 -21.35 21.94
C LYS A 714 13.58 -21.53 22.89
N LEU A 715 14.04 -22.77 23.06
CA LEU A 715 15.19 -23.10 23.90
C LEU A 715 16.42 -22.27 23.49
N ALA A 716 17.24 -21.90 24.48
CA ALA A 716 18.49 -21.20 24.21
C ALA A 716 19.41 -22.05 23.31
N PRO A 717 20.13 -21.43 22.36
CA PRO A 717 21.08 -22.13 21.51
C PRO A 717 22.23 -22.68 22.37
N LEU A 718 22.72 -23.88 22.01
CA LEU A 718 23.90 -24.46 22.64
C LEU A 718 25.13 -23.60 22.35
N LYS A 719 25.97 -23.37 23.36
CA LYS A 719 27.26 -22.70 23.14
C LYS A 719 28.16 -23.61 22.27
N ARG A 720 29.03 -23.00 21.46
CA ARG A 720 29.96 -23.74 20.59
C ARG A 720 30.81 -24.70 21.43
N GLY A 721 30.80 -25.98 21.07
CA GLY A 721 31.50 -27.06 21.80
C GLY A 721 30.68 -27.77 22.89
N GLN A 722 29.47 -27.28 23.20
CA GLN A 722 28.60 -27.88 24.20
C GLN A 722 27.71 -28.99 23.59
N LYS A 723 27.71 -30.19 24.19
CA LYS A 723 26.96 -31.36 23.69
C LYS A 723 25.52 -31.44 24.21
N SER A 724 25.24 -30.89 25.39
CA SER A 724 23.92 -30.94 26.05
C SER A 724 23.58 -29.64 26.76
N ARG A 725 22.28 -29.38 26.95
CA ARG A 725 21.80 -28.19 27.67
C ARG A 725 21.98 -28.38 29.17
N VAL A 726 22.41 -27.32 29.86
CA VAL A 726 22.49 -27.32 31.33
C VAL A 726 21.06 -27.29 31.89
N ILE A 727 20.83 -28.10 32.92
CA ILE A 727 19.63 -28.03 33.76
C ILE A 727 19.97 -27.10 34.94
N GLN A 728 19.13 -26.11 35.16
CA GLN A 728 19.24 -25.18 36.29
C GLN A 728 18.13 -25.49 37.29
N LEU A 729 18.46 -25.49 38.59
CA LEU A 729 17.46 -25.60 39.65
C LEU A 729 16.75 -24.27 39.79
N LEU A 730 15.44 -24.26 40.03
CA LEU A 730 14.66 -23.01 40.10
C LEU A 730 15.20 -22.03 41.15
N GLU A 731 15.65 -22.53 42.31
CA GLU A 731 16.29 -21.73 43.36
C GLU A 731 17.60 -21.02 42.92
N SER A 732 18.26 -21.52 41.88
CA SER A 732 19.49 -20.93 41.32
C SER A 732 19.23 -19.86 40.26
N THR A 733 17.96 -19.56 39.97
CA THR A 733 17.53 -18.61 38.94
C THR A 733 16.97 -17.33 39.55
N SER A 734 16.71 -16.31 38.73
CA SER A 734 16.06 -15.07 39.21
C SER A 734 14.63 -15.31 39.72
N ALA A 735 14.02 -16.44 39.37
CA ALA A 735 12.71 -16.86 39.90
C ALA A 735 12.69 -16.98 41.42
N ALA A 736 13.82 -17.28 42.07
CA ALA A 736 13.93 -17.38 43.53
C ALA A 736 13.60 -16.06 44.26
N LYS A 737 13.69 -14.93 43.55
CA LYS A 737 13.36 -13.59 44.07
C LYS A 737 11.92 -13.17 43.78
N ALA A 738 11.11 -14.03 43.19
CA ALA A 738 9.75 -13.70 42.79
C ALA A 738 8.77 -13.75 43.97
N VAL A 739 7.82 -12.82 43.97
CA VAL A 739 6.80 -12.71 45.04
C VAL A 739 5.94 -13.97 45.18
N ASN A 740 5.76 -14.72 44.10
CA ASN A 740 4.98 -15.96 44.04
C ASN A 740 5.86 -17.21 43.92
N TYR A 741 7.14 -17.12 44.32
CA TYR A 741 8.08 -18.25 44.30
C TYR A 741 7.57 -19.46 45.12
N GLY A 742 6.93 -19.21 46.25
CA GLY A 742 6.40 -20.27 47.13
C GLY A 742 5.32 -21.17 46.50
N LEU A 743 4.82 -20.84 45.30
CA LEU A 743 3.90 -21.68 44.53
C LEU A 743 4.62 -22.73 43.66
N TYR A 744 5.96 -22.70 43.61
CA TYR A 744 6.78 -23.55 42.76
C TYR A 744 7.80 -24.36 43.57
N GLU A 745 8.16 -25.55 43.08
CA GLU A 745 9.13 -26.42 43.75
C GLU A 745 10.57 -25.92 43.52
N ALA A 746 11.30 -25.62 44.61
CA ALA A 746 12.65 -25.06 44.56
C ALA A 746 13.66 -25.92 43.78
N GLN A 747 13.57 -27.24 43.94
CA GLN A 747 14.48 -28.23 43.36
C GLN A 747 14.04 -28.71 41.97
N SER A 748 13.01 -28.08 41.37
CA SER A 748 12.59 -28.41 40.01
C SER A 748 13.66 -27.98 38.99
N GLY A 749 13.89 -28.84 37.98
CA GLY A 749 14.89 -28.62 36.94
C GLY A 749 14.33 -27.91 35.71
N TRP A 750 15.07 -26.93 35.20
CA TRP A 750 14.65 -26.07 34.08
C TRP A 750 15.74 -25.89 33.02
N HIS A 751 15.32 -25.70 31.78
CA HIS A 751 16.17 -25.25 30.68
C HIS A 751 15.93 -23.78 30.37
N ALA A 752 17.02 -23.02 30.21
CA ALA A 752 16.95 -21.64 29.75
C ALA A 752 16.42 -21.55 28.31
N CYS A 753 15.51 -20.61 28.09
CA CYS A 753 14.92 -20.29 26.80
C CYS A 753 15.35 -18.90 26.33
N SER A 754 15.40 -18.73 25.02
CA SER A 754 15.73 -17.47 24.36
C SER A 754 14.50 -16.61 24.06
N ALA A 755 13.34 -17.23 23.83
CA ALA A 755 12.11 -16.53 23.48
C ALA A 755 10.84 -17.28 23.93
N VAL A 756 9.74 -16.53 24.06
CA VAL A 756 8.37 -16.99 24.27
C VAL A 756 7.44 -16.27 23.28
N VAL A 757 6.43 -16.96 22.78
CA VAL A 757 5.41 -16.41 21.88
C VAL A 757 4.25 -15.85 22.70
N ALA A 758 3.98 -14.56 22.55
CA ALA A 758 2.87 -13.85 23.18
C ALA A 758 1.51 -14.18 22.55
N GLU A 759 0.40 -13.77 23.18
CA GLU A 759 -0.96 -13.85 22.64
C GLU A 759 -1.09 -13.08 21.32
N SER A 760 -0.42 -11.93 21.19
CA SER A 760 -0.29 -11.17 19.93
C SER A 760 0.52 -11.88 18.84
N LEU A 761 1.03 -13.08 19.12
CA LEU A 761 1.93 -13.88 18.28
C LEU A 761 3.32 -13.26 18.07
N ASP A 762 3.71 -12.34 18.95
CA ASP A 762 5.06 -11.79 18.98
C ASP A 762 6.04 -12.75 19.67
N GLU A 763 7.18 -13.00 19.03
CA GLU A 763 8.34 -13.54 19.75
C GLU A 763 8.91 -12.47 20.70
N CYS A 764 8.83 -12.75 22.00
CA CYS A 764 9.37 -11.96 23.09
C CYS A 764 10.66 -12.61 23.60
N PHE A 765 11.76 -11.86 23.61
CA PHE A 765 13.07 -12.36 24.04
C PHE A 765 13.34 -11.99 25.50
N VAL A 766 14.35 -12.60 26.10
CA VAL A 766 14.90 -12.08 27.37
C VAL A 766 15.31 -10.61 27.18
N GLY A 767 14.87 -9.75 28.08
CA GLY A 767 15.01 -8.29 27.99
C GLY A 767 13.84 -7.56 27.31
N SER A 768 12.88 -8.29 26.70
CA SER A 768 11.71 -7.67 26.09
C SER A 768 10.76 -7.07 27.11
N TRP A 769 10.17 -5.93 26.77
CA TRP A 769 9.12 -5.29 27.56
C TRP A 769 7.75 -5.78 27.11
N ILE A 770 6.92 -6.20 28.06
CA ILE A 770 5.62 -6.82 27.78
C ILE A 770 4.52 -6.30 28.70
N PHE A 771 3.28 -6.46 28.25
CA PHE A 771 2.11 -6.57 29.12
C PHE A 771 1.72 -8.05 29.24
N ALA A 772 1.32 -8.46 30.45
CA ALA A 772 0.93 -9.83 30.77
C ALA A 772 -0.28 -9.87 31.71
N GLU A 773 -1.01 -10.97 31.70
CA GLU A 773 -2.02 -11.27 32.73
C GLU A 773 -1.36 -11.54 34.08
N SER A 774 -1.85 -10.90 35.15
CA SER A 774 -1.32 -11.11 36.50
C SER A 774 -1.52 -12.56 36.96
N PRO A 775 -0.51 -13.20 37.59
CA PRO A 775 -0.63 -14.58 38.05
C PRO A 775 -1.54 -14.70 39.28
N THR A 776 -1.83 -13.59 39.96
CA THR A 776 -2.65 -13.54 41.18
C THR A 776 -4.06 -12.98 40.97
N ASP A 777 -4.30 -12.30 39.83
CA ASP A 777 -5.57 -11.62 39.55
C ASP A 777 -5.79 -11.55 38.03
N LYS A 778 -6.56 -12.49 37.48
CA LYS A 778 -6.73 -12.63 36.02
C LYS A 778 -7.36 -11.41 35.36
N GLU A 779 -8.04 -10.54 36.12
CA GLU A 779 -8.64 -9.31 35.60
C GLU A 779 -7.61 -8.18 35.47
N LYS A 780 -6.44 -8.30 36.10
CA LYS A 780 -5.38 -7.30 36.05
C LYS A 780 -4.31 -7.63 35.03
N THR A 781 -3.86 -6.58 34.34
CA THR A 781 -2.69 -6.64 33.46
C THR A 781 -1.50 -6.01 34.18
N ILE A 782 -0.37 -6.70 34.16
CA ILE A 782 0.92 -6.22 34.70
C ILE A 782 1.87 -5.88 33.56
N SER A 783 2.73 -4.89 33.78
CA SER A 783 3.81 -4.52 32.86
C SER A 783 5.17 -4.90 33.43
N GLY A 784 6.12 -5.22 32.58
CA GLY A 784 7.47 -5.49 33.02
C GLY A 784 8.44 -5.86 31.91
N ARG A 785 9.65 -6.18 32.32
CA ARG A 785 10.73 -6.63 31.45
C ARG A 785 11.03 -8.09 31.73
N ILE A 786 11.08 -8.92 30.68
CA ILE A 786 11.40 -10.34 30.82
C ILE A 786 12.83 -10.47 31.32
N SER A 787 13.01 -11.03 32.52
CA SER A 787 14.31 -11.32 33.10
C SER A 787 14.83 -12.67 32.62
N GLU A 788 13.96 -13.69 32.64
CA GLU A 788 14.30 -15.07 32.26
C GLU A 788 13.10 -15.78 31.65
N ILE A 789 13.36 -16.80 30.84
CA ILE A 789 12.35 -17.70 30.27
C ILE A 789 12.84 -19.13 30.52
N LEU A 790 12.01 -19.96 31.13
CA LEU A 790 12.40 -21.28 31.62
C LEU A 790 11.42 -22.35 31.13
N ALA A 791 11.95 -23.47 30.62
CA ALA A 791 11.20 -24.65 30.24
C ALA A 791 11.39 -25.75 31.29
N GLY A 792 10.31 -26.18 31.94
CA GLY A 792 10.39 -27.22 32.95
C GLY A 792 10.65 -28.58 32.29
N ILE A 793 11.40 -29.45 32.95
CA ILE A 793 11.61 -30.82 32.46
C ILE A 793 10.29 -31.60 32.46
N THR A 794 9.44 -31.34 33.46
CA THR A 794 8.13 -32.01 33.67
C THR A 794 6.96 -31.03 33.74
N GLY A 795 7.20 -29.73 33.56
CA GLY A 795 6.23 -28.65 33.82
C GLY A 795 5.99 -27.72 32.63
N SER A 796 4.95 -26.89 32.74
CA SER A 796 4.66 -25.85 31.73
C SER A 796 5.75 -24.77 31.73
N PRO A 797 6.07 -24.17 30.58
CA PRO A 797 7.06 -23.10 30.51
C PRO A 797 6.61 -21.86 31.30
N ILE A 798 7.57 -21.19 31.92
CA ILE A 798 7.37 -20.00 32.74
C ILE A 798 8.24 -18.84 32.26
N VAL A 799 7.81 -17.63 32.60
CA VAL A 799 8.50 -16.36 32.36
C VAL A 799 8.71 -15.68 33.70
N VAL A 800 9.95 -15.30 34.00
CA VAL A 800 10.29 -14.49 35.17
C VAL A 800 10.26 -13.03 34.73
N LEU A 801 9.25 -12.29 35.19
CA LEU A 801 9.04 -10.89 34.85
C LEU A 801 9.60 -9.99 35.94
N GLU A 802 10.47 -9.06 35.59
CA GLU A 802 10.81 -7.91 36.42
C GLU A 802 9.68 -6.89 36.29
N ALA A 803 8.93 -6.67 37.38
CA ALA A 803 7.70 -5.88 37.36
C ALA A 803 7.96 -4.37 37.40
N PHE A 804 7.22 -3.62 36.59
CA PHE A 804 7.21 -2.16 36.57
C PHE A 804 5.77 -1.65 36.62
N GLN A 805 5.57 -0.49 37.26
CA GLN A 805 4.27 0.17 37.30
C GLN A 805 4.21 1.31 36.29
N VAL A 806 3.06 1.43 35.62
CA VAL A 806 2.75 2.59 34.77
C VAL A 806 2.25 3.71 35.68
N LEU A 807 2.85 4.90 35.59
CA LEU A 807 2.38 6.07 36.33
C LEU A 807 0.98 6.49 35.86
N SER A 808 0.21 7.08 36.77
CA SER A 808 -1.13 7.63 36.49
C SER A 808 -1.11 8.91 35.67
N VAL A 809 0.07 9.51 35.48
CA VAL A 809 0.30 10.71 34.68
C VAL A 809 1.29 10.43 33.55
N ARG A 810 1.19 11.21 32.48
CA ARG A 810 2.12 11.16 31.35
C ARG A 810 3.41 11.90 31.69
N ASP A 811 4.48 11.58 30.97
CA ASP A 811 5.68 12.40 30.94
C ASP A 811 5.37 13.82 30.45
N GLU A 812 5.93 14.84 31.11
CA GLU A 812 5.63 16.26 30.82
C GLU A 812 6.13 16.68 29.43
N VAL A 813 7.28 16.16 29.00
CA VAL A 813 7.90 16.54 27.72
C VAL A 813 7.33 15.70 26.59
N TYR A 814 7.44 14.38 26.71
CA TYR A 814 7.03 13.45 25.67
C TYR A 814 5.50 13.31 25.58
N GLY A 815 4.76 13.54 26.67
CA GLY A 815 3.32 13.28 26.74
C GLY A 815 2.98 11.80 26.59
N MET A 816 3.85 10.92 27.07
CA MET A 816 3.72 9.47 26.94
C MET A 816 3.66 8.77 28.31
N PRO A 817 3.11 7.55 28.41
CA PRO A 817 3.11 6.80 29.66
C PRO A 817 4.53 6.48 30.15
N VAL A 818 4.72 6.51 31.47
CA VAL A 818 6.02 6.29 32.13
C VAL A 818 5.98 5.02 32.96
N LEU A 819 7.03 4.21 32.84
CA LEU A 819 7.29 3.03 33.67
C LEU A 819 8.33 3.37 34.73
N VAL A 820 8.04 3.02 35.97
CA VAL A 820 8.95 3.13 37.12
C VAL A 820 8.91 1.85 37.95
N ARG A 821 9.94 1.64 38.78
CA ARG A 821 9.87 0.64 39.84
C ARG A 821 8.84 1.05 40.87
N ARG A 822 8.13 0.07 41.43
CA ARG A 822 7.27 0.30 42.57
C ARG A 822 8.14 0.53 43.81
N ASP A 823 7.97 1.67 44.46
CA ASP A 823 8.73 2.08 45.67
C ASP A 823 10.26 2.02 45.52
N GLY A 824 10.78 2.06 44.29
CA GLY A 824 12.21 1.91 43.99
C GLY A 824 12.74 0.48 44.10
N GLU A 825 11.89 -0.50 44.38
CA GLU A 825 12.30 -1.88 44.63
C GLU A 825 12.28 -2.76 43.37
N ILE A 826 13.15 -3.76 43.33
CA ILE A 826 13.16 -4.78 42.28
C ILE A 826 12.21 -5.90 42.69
N THR A 827 11.07 -5.99 42.01
CA THR A 827 10.09 -7.06 42.23
C THR A 827 10.06 -8.01 41.04
N PHE A 828 10.20 -9.31 41.29
CA PHE A 828 10.01 -10.34 40.28
C PHE A 828 8.66 -11.05 40.44
N SER A 829 8.10 -11.55 39.34
CA SER A 829 6.91 -12.41 39.33
C SER A 829 7.09 -13.54 38.34
N ILE A 830 6.73 -14.76 38.73
CA ILE A 830 6.71 -15.92 37.85
C ILE A 830 5.35 -15.98 37.16
N LEU A 831 5.36 -16.06 35.84
CA LEU A 831 4.17 -16.12 34.99
C LEU A 831 4.19 -17.41 34.18
N PRO A 832 3.04 -18.09 33.99
CA PRO A 832 2.92 -19.06 32.91
C PRO A 832 3.23 -18.39 31.56
N ALA A 833 3.87 -19.09 30.62
CA ALA A 833 4.18 -18.55 29.29
C ALA A 833 2.93 -18.04 28.55
N LYS A 834 1.77 -18.65 28.80
CA LYS A 834 0.46 -18.27 28.24
C LYS A 834 -0.14 -16.99 28.86
N ASN A 835 0.50 -16.39 29.86
CA ASN A 835 0.04 -15.12 30.41
C ASN A 835 0.65 -13.91 29.66
N VAL A 836 1.62 -14.12 28.78
CA VAL A 836 2.26 -13.04 28.01
C VAL A 836 1.32 -12.56 26.92
N LYS A 837 0.74 -11.36 27.07
CA LYS A 837 -0.25 -10.83 26.13
C LYS A 837 0.41 -10.27 24.87
N TYR A 838 1.28 -9.27 25.02
CA TYR A 838 1.94 -8.65 23.88
C TYR A 838 3.20 -7.86 24.24
N LYS A 839 4.05 -7.64 23.24
CA LYS A 839 5.31 -6.89 23.36
C LYS A 839 5.10 -5.39 23.12
N ILE A 840 5.86 -4.55 23.82
CA ILE A 840 5.83 -3.08 23.68
C ILE A 840 7.22 -2.51 23.46
N ASN A 841 7.30 -1.34 22.81
CA ASN A 841 8.54 -0.58 22.75
C ASN A 841 8.65 0.37 23.95
N VAL A 842 9.79 0.31 24.63
CA VAL A 842 10.11 1.13 25.80
C VAL A 842 11.49 1.72 25.61
N GLN A 843 11.61 3.03 25.79
CA GLN A 843 12.86 3.79 25.73
C GLN A 843 13.32 4.18 27.12
N HIS A 844 14.64 4.19 27.34
CA HIS A 844 15.22 4.82 28.52
C HIS A 844 14.97 6.33 28.49
N ASP A 845 14.65 6.94 29.63
CA ASP A 845 14.48 8.40 29.74
C ASP A 845 15.83 9.12 29.76
N CYS A 846 16.48 9.15 28.59
CA CYS A 846 17.79 9.77 28.40
C CYS A 846 17.79 11.28 28.63
N LEU A 847 16.65 11.94 28.44
CA LEU A 847 16.52 13.39 28.65
C LEU A 847 16.62 13.71 30.13
N THR A 848 15.81 13.06 30.97
CA THR A 848 15.86 13.25 32.43
C THR A 848 17.20 12.78 33.01
N ALA A 849 17.72 11.65 32.52
CA ALA A 849 18.99 11.11 33.00
C ALA A 849 20.22 11.91 32.54
N ASN A 850 20.10 12.77 31.53
CA ASN A 850 21.22 13.42 30.84
C ASN A 850 22.28 12.39 30.37
N CYS A 851 21.86 11.38 29.61
CA CYS A 851 22.78 10.39 29.04
C CYS A 851 23.68 11.01 27.97
N GLU A 852 24.94 10.58 27.90
CA GLU A 852 25.96 11.20 27.06
C GLU A 852 26.69 10.17 26.19
N ALA A 853 27.27 10.65 25.07
CA ALA A 853 28.06 9.83 24.16
C ALA A 853 29.51 9.62 24.66
N THR A 854 29.65 9.15 25.89
CA THR A 854 30.95 8.95 26.57
C THR A 854 31.57 7.58 26.29
N GLY A 855 30.79 6.62 25.80
CA GLY A 855 31.28 5.30 25.46
C GLY A 855 31.98 5.31 24.11
N THR A 856 33.04 4.49 23.97
CA THR A 856 33.77 4.32 22.71
C THR A 856 33.82 2.84 22.35
N GLN A 857 33.55 2.52 21.08
CA GLN A 857 33.60 1.15 20.56
C GLN A 857 34.30 1.10 19.20
N PRO A 858 34.95 -0.02 18.83
CA PRO A 858 35.47 -0.20 17.48
C PRO A 858 34.33 -0.35 16.48
N VAL A 859 34.44 0.35 15.35
CA VAL A 859 33.50 0.24 14.23
C VAL A 859 33.68 -1.14 13.59
N VAL A 860 32.58 -1.89 13.44
CA VAL A 860 32.59 -3.17 12.74
C VAL A 860 32.41 -2.92 11.25
N GLN A 861 33.42 -3.24 10.45
CA GLN A 861 33.41 -3.18 8.99
C GLN A 861 33.62 -4.58 8.44
N GLU A 862 32.80 -5.00 7.47
CA GLU A 862 32.91 -6.33 6.85
C GLU A 862 32.86 -7.50 7.85
N ARG A 863 32.19 -7.29 9.01
CA ARG A 863 32.12 -8.23 10.16
C ARG A 863 33.43 -8.37 10.96
N VAL A 864 34.39 -7.48 10.75
CA VAL A 864 35.65 -7.40 11.49
C VAL A 864 35.68 -6.09 12.30
N LYS A 865 36.23 -6.13 13.52
CA LYS A 865 36.50 -4.91 14.30
C LYS A 865 37.61 -4.14 13.60
N SER A 866 37.34 -2.91 13.18
CA SER A 866 38.35 -2.02 12.62
C SER A 866 39.06 -1.22 13.71
N ASP A 867 40.20 -0.62 13.36
CA ASP A 867 40.93 0.32 14.23
C ASP A 867 40.21 1.67 14.39
N ARG A 868 39.16 1.91 13.59
CA ARG A 868 38.32 3.10 13.71
C ARG A 868 37.41 2.92 14.91
N THR A 869 37.31 3.95 15.74
CA THR A 869 36.36 3.98 16.85
C THR A 869 35.20 4.93 16.56
N GLU A 870 34.07 4.67 17.20
CA GLU A 870 32.93 5.57 17.25
C GLU A 870 32.43 5.72 18.69
N ASN A 871 31.86 6.89 18.98
CA ASN A 871 31.23 7.15 20.27
C ASN A 871 29.78 6.66 20.27
N PHE A 872 29.32 6.14 21.40
CA PHE A 872 27.95 5.69 21.62
C PHE A 872 27.39 6.21 22.95
N ILE A 873 26.06 6.28 23.05
CA ILE A 873 25.38 6.73 24.26
C ILE A 873 25.52 5.69 25.37
N VAL A 874 26.05 6.12 26.52
CA VAL A 874 26.05 5.32 27.75
C VAL A 874 24.87 5.77 28.60
N HIS A 875 23.97 4.84 28.88
CA HIS A 875 22.81 5.11 29.74
C HIS A 875 23.24 5.20 31.21
N LYS A 876 22.87 6.30 31.88
CA LYS A 876 23.02 6.45 33.33
C LYS A 876 21.99 5.55 34.05
N CYS A 877 22.27 5.18 35.30
CA CYS A 877 21.35 4.37 36.10
C CYS A 877 20.16 5.21 36.57
N LEU A 878 19.16 5.38 35.70
CA LEU A 878 17.86 5.95 36.04
C LEU A 878 16.78 4.91 35.74
N ASP A 879 16.10 4.41 36.77
CA ASP A 879 15.01 3.43 36.64
C ASP A 879 13.68 4.11 36.25
N ARG A 880 13.73 4.92 35.19
CA ARG A 880 12.58 5.60 34.58
C ARG A 880 12.60 5.35 33.08
N PHE A 881 11.50 4.82 32.57
CA PHE A 881 11.37 4.43 31.16
C PHE A 881 10.09 4.99 30.55
N ILE A 882 10.13 5.29 29.25
CA ILE A 882 8.99 5.85 28.51
C ILE A 882 8.41 4.77 27.60
N ILE A 883 7.10 4.51 27.73
CA ILE A 883 6.38 3.65 26.79
C ILE A 883 6.19 4.43 25.50
N ASN A 884 6.76 3.94 24.40
CA ASN A 884 6.70 4.63 23.12
C ASN A 884 5.30 4.50 22.49
N SER A 885 4.44 5.48 22.74
CA SER A 885 3.10 5.57 22.13
C SER A 885 3.12 5.87 20.63
N HIS A 886 4.27 6.28 20.05
CA HIS A 886 4.41 6.48 18.61
C HIS A 886 4.78 5.18 17.86
N ALA A 887 5.04 4.07 18.57
CA ALA A 887 5.31 2.79 17.93
C ALA A 887 4.09 2.32 17.12
N PHE A 888 4.34 1.78 15.92
CA PHE A 888 3.26 1.26 15.08
C PHE A 888 2.87 -0.15 15.48
N HIS A 889 3.85 -0.93 15.97
CA HIS A 889 3.66 -2.28 16.47
C HIS A 889 2.79 -2.26 17.71
N ASN A 890 1.75 -3.11 17.78
CA ASN A 890 0.83 -3.24 18.91
C ASN A 890 0.19 -1.93 19.42
N ALA A 891 0.16 -0.86 18.62
CA ALA A 891 -0.43 0.43 19.02
C ALA A 891 -1.89 0.29 19.47
N HIS A 892 -2.67 -0.53 18.76
CA HIS A 892 -4.05 -0.87 19.09
C HIS A 892 -4.18 -1.58 20.46
N LEU A 893 -3.32 -2.56 20.77
CA LEU A 893 -3.32 -3.28 22.06
C LEU A 893 -2.88 -2.38 23.21
N LEU A 894 -1.87 -1.53 22.99
CA LEU A 894 -1.41 -0.56 23.98
C LEU A 894 -2.54 0.38 24.42
N ARG A 895 -3.33 0.87 23.45
CA ARG A 895 -4.47 1.78 23.71
C ARG A 895 -5.68 1.09 24.32
N ALA A 896 -5.85 -0.20 24.05
CA ALA A 896 -6.87 -1.02 24.69
C ALA A 896 -6.52 -1.35 26.16
N THR A 897 -5.24 -1.45 26.47
CA THR A 897 -4.75 -1.85 27.80
C THR A 897 -4.59 -0.68 28.76
N LEU A 898 -4.11 0.47 28.27
CA LEU A 898 -3.87 1.64 29.11
C LEU A 898 -5.12 2.51 29.30
N PRO A 899 -5.27 3.17 30.47
CA PRO A 899 -6.30 4.19 30.67
C PRO A 899 -6.28 5.27 29.59
N ARG A 900 -7.46 5.72 29.18
CA ARG A 900 -7.64 6.73 28.13
C ARG A 900 -6.85 8.01 28.39
N ASP A 901 -6.77 8.44 29.64
CA ASP A 901 -6.04 9.66 30.04
C ASP A 901 -4.53 9.59 29.80
N LEU A 902 -3.97 8.39 29.56
CA LEU A 902 -2.55 8.20 29.24
C LEU A 902 -2.26 8.11 27.73
N ILE A 903 -3.27 7.86 26.89
CA ILE A 903 -3.07 7.54 25.47
C ILE A 903 -3.91 8.38 24.49
N ALA A 904 -4.98 9.03 24.94
CA ALA A 904 -5.82 9.85 24.08
C ALA A 904 -5.06 11.12 23.63
N PRO A 905 -5.14 11.54 22.36
CA PRO A 905 -4.55 12.80 21.92
C PRO A 905 -5.20 13.97 22.64
N ILE A 906 -4.40 14.95 23.04
CA ILE A 906 -4.87 16.17 23.72
C ILE A 906 -4.82 17.32 22.71
N PRO A 907 -5.91 18.08 22.49
CA PRO A 907 -5.87 19.25 21.61
C PRO A 907 -4.78 20.24 22.03
N LEU A 908 -4.00 20.74 21.07
CA LEU A 908 -2.96 21.75 21.34
C LEU A 908 -3.55 23.08 21.83
N PHE A 909 -4.76 23.41 21.39
CA PHE A 909 -5.45 24.65 21.71
C PHE A 909 -6.92 24.35 22.02
N GLU A 910 -7.46 24.98 23.06
CA GLU A 910 -8.90 24.91 23.37
C GLU A 910 -9.70 25.68 22.30
N GLU A 911 -9.40 26.97 22.12
CA GLU A 911 -10.05 27.84 21.13
C GLU A 911 -9.34 27.82 19.78
N ARG A 912 -9.42 26.68 19.07
CA ARG A 912 -8.76 26.48 17.76
C ARG A 912 -9.12 27.56 16.74
N ARG A 913 -10.38 28.00 16.69
CA ARG A 913 -10.81 29.05 15.74
C ARG A 913 -10.05 30.36 15.94
N GLN A 914 -9.86 30.79 17.19
CA GLN A 914 -9.10 31.99 17.50
C GLN A 914 -7.67 31.88 16.98
N LYS A 915 -7.02 30.73 17.21
CA LYS A 915 -5.67 30.45 16.69
C LYS A 915 -5.58 30.46 15.18
N HIS A 916 -6.58 29.92 14.48
CA HIS A 916 -6.60 29.97 13.01
C HIS A 916 -6.67 31.41 12.49
N ASN A 917 -7.39 32.31 13.18
CA ASN A 917 -7.42 33.73 12.83
C ASN A 917 -6.03 34.39 13.03
N GLU A 918 -5.35 34.09 14.15
CA GLU A 918 -3.97 34.57 14.41
C GLU A 918 -2.97 34.07 13.34
N PHE A 919 -3.11 32.81 12.90
CA PHE A 919 -2.28 32.25 11.82
C PHE A 919 -2.57 32.92 10.49
N ALA A 920 -3.84 33.20 10.18
CA ALA A 920 -4.24 33.93 8.98
C ALA A 920 -3.68 35.36 8.97
N ASP A 921 -3.69 36.06 10.11
CA ASP A 921 -3.03 37.36 10.27
C ASP A 921 -1.53 37.29 10.00
N THR A 922 -0.86 36.29 10.58
CA THR A 922 0.57 36.05 10.37
C THR A 922 0.88 35.79 8.88
N LEU A 923 0.04 35.01 8.21
CA LEU A 923 0.14 34.76 6.77
C LEU A 923 0.00 36.04 5.95
N ARG A 924 -0.99 36.89 6.27
CA ARG A 924 -1.21 38.18 5.59
C ARG A 924 -0.02 39.11 5.77
N LYS A 925 0.51 39.24 6.98
CA LYS A 925 1.71 40.04 7.29
C LYS A 925 2.94 39.54 6.51
N SER A 926 3.17 38.23 6.52
CA SER A 926 4.28 37.59 5.77
C SER A 926 4.18 37.83 4.25
N LYS A 927 2.98 37.68 3.68
CA LYS A 927 2.72 37.97 2.26
C LYS A 927 2.91 39.45 1.93
N ALA A 928 2.44 40.35 2.78
CA ALA A 928 2.64 41.79 2.60
C ALA A 928 4.13 42.15 2.59
N ALA A 929 4.91 41.66 3.57
CA ALA A 929 6.35 41.85 3.63
C ALA A 929 7.07 41.33 2.37
N LYS A 930 6.71 40.13 1.88
CA LYS A 930 7.26 39.58 0.62
C LYS A 930 6.91 40.44 -0.60
N ARG A 931 5.69 40.99 -0.67
CA ARG A 931 5.29 41.91 -1.75
C ARG A 931 6.08 43.22 -1.70
N THR A 932 6.27 43.79 -0.51
CA THR A 932 7.07 45.00 -0.31
C THR A 932 8.54 44.77 -0.67
N ALA A 933 9.12 43.64 -0.25
CA ALA A 933 10.50 43.27 -0.61
C ALA A 933 10.66 43.04 -2.12
N ALA A 934 9.71 42.36 -2.77
CA ALA A 934 9.72 42.17 -4.22
C ALA A 934 9.55 43.48 -5.00
N ALA A 935 8.72 44.39 -4.49
CA ALA A 935 8.56 45.74 -5.05
C ALA A 935 9.85 46.54 -4.90
N ALA A 936 10.47 46.56 -3.71
CA ALA A 936 11.74 47.22 -3.45
C ALA A 936 12.89 46.67 -4.33
N ALA A 937 12.95 45.35 -4.53
CA ALA A 937 13.92 44.72 -5.43
C ALA A 937 13.71 45.14 -6.89
N LYS A 938 12.45 45.26 -7.35
CA LYS A 938 12.12 45.79 -8.69
C LYS A 938 12.44 47.28 -8.84
N THR A 939 12.30 48.08 -7.78
CA THR A 939 12.64 49.51 -7.77
C THR A 939 14.16 49.73 -7.76
N ASN A 940 14.92 48.89 -7.05
CA ASN A 940 16.39 48.92 -7.06
C ASN A 940 16.98 48.49 -8.41
N LEU A 941 16.31 47.60 -9.16
CA LEU A 941 16.70 47.25 -10.53
C LEU A 941 16.42 48.38 -11.55
N LYS A 942 15.52 49.32 -11.25
CA LYS A 942 15.23 50.50 -12.10
C LYS A 942 16.07 51.75 -11.78
N LYS A 943 16.88 51.73 -10.71
CA LYS A 943 17.71 52.88 -10.26
C LYS A 943 19.22 52.75 -10.54
N LYS A 944 19.66 51.88 -11.46
CA LYS A 944 21.05 51.93 -11.98
C LYS A 944 21.12 52.85 -13.21
N PRO A 945 21.81 54.00 -13.16
CA PRO A 945 22.06 54.79 -14.36
C PRO A 945 23.11 54.11 -15.23
N ALA A 946 22.95 54.24 -16.54
CA ALA A 946 23.89 53.77 -17.55
C ALA A 946 25.23 54.52 -17.43
N GLN A 947 26.25 53.88 -16.88
CA GLN A 947 27.64 54.28 -17.06
C GLN A 947 28.38 53.23 -17.90
N LYS A 948 28.69 53.61 -19.14
CA LYS A 948 29.70 52.97 -19.97
C LYS A 948 31.08 53.17 -19.32
N ARG A 949 31.86 52.10 -19.14
CA ARG A 949 33.16 51.87 -19.82
C ARG A 949 33.93 50.66 -19.23
N LYS A 950 34.44 49.86 -20.18
CA LYS A 950 35.75 49.19 -20.26
C LYS A 950 36.28 48.37 -19.07
N GLY A 951 36.65 47.12 -19.39
CA GLY A 951 37.95 46.58 -19.01
C GLY A 951 37.95 45.40 -18.04
N THR A 952 38.52 44.30 -18.54
CA THR A 952 39.29 43.25 -17.85
C THR A 952 38.61 42.28 -16.86
N ALA A 953 38.57 41.02 -17.33
CA ALA A 953 39.11 39.80 -16.73
C ALA A 953 38.63 39.26 -15.37
N ASP A 954 38.45 37.94 -15.39
CA ASP A 954 38.40 36.94 -14.31
C ASP A 954 37.13 36.71 -13.48
N GLY A 955 36.86 35.41 -13.27
CA GLY A 955 36.14 34.91 -12.09
C GLY A 955 34.83 34.14 -12.33
N SER A 956 34.95 32.88 -12.73
CA SER A 956 34.09 31.72 -12.40
C SER A 956 32.68 31.95 -11.78
N SER A 957 31.61 31.54 -12.50
CA SER A 957 30.39 31.03 -11.86
C SER A 957 29.66 30.01 -12.76
N GLY A 958 29.49 28.79 -12.23
CA GLY A 958 28.84 27.66 -12.91
C GLY A 958 27.30 27.77 -12.96
N PRO A 959 26.64 27.07 -13.91
CA PRO A 959 25.23 27.29 -14.17
C PRO A 959 24.29 26.45 -13.27
N SER A 960 23.31 27.18 -12.73
CA SER A 960 22.08 26.71 -12.10
C SER A 960 21.25 25.80 -13.04
N LYS A 961 20.91 24.61 -12.56
CA LYS A 961 19.98 23.67 -13.21
C LYS A 961 18.55 24.21 -13.19
N ARG A 962 18.10 24.77 -14.32
CA ARG A 962 16.69 25.02 -14.62
C ARG A 962 15.95 23.71 -14.93
N ARG A 963 14.84 23.51 -14.22
CA ARG A 963 13.75 22.57 -14.54
C ARG A 963 13.27 22.80 -15.99
N ARG A 964 13.33 21.75 -16.81
CA ARG A 964 12.62 21.68 -18.10
C ARG A 964 11.20 21.16 -17.87
N ILE A 965 10.24 21.98 -18.29
CA ILE A 965 8.91 21.56 -18.72
C ILE A 965 9.07 21.25 -20.21
N ALA A 966 8.71 20.04 -20.64
CA ALA A 966 8.62 19.70 -22.05
C ALA A 966 7.17 19.30 -22.33
N SER A 967 6.53 20.06 -23.22
CA SER A 967 5.35 19.68 -23.98
C SER A 967 5.83 19.32 -25.38
N PRO A 968 5.29 18.27 -26.05
CA PRO A 968 5.61 17.99 -27.43
C PRO A 968 4.67 18.80 -28.34
N ALA A 969 5.25 19.49 -29.32
CA ALA A 969 4.51 20.00 -30.47
C ALA A 969 5.15 19.41 -31.73
N ALA A 970 4.29 18.85 -32.57
CA ALA A 970 4.58 18.29 -33.88
C ALA A 970 5.06 19.37 -34.87
N GLY A 971 5.82 18.95 -35.87
CA GLY A 971 6.43 19.80 -36.89
C GLY A 971 5.53 20.11 -38.09
N ASN A 972 6.09 20.91 -39.00
CA ASN A 972 6.15 20.66 -40.45
C ASN A 972 6.80 21.86 -41.16
N ALA A 973 7.75 21.58 -42.05
CA ALA A 973 7.95 22.28 -43.32
C ALA A 973 9.03 21.56 -44.13
N GLU A 974 8.63 20.99 -45.28
CA GLU A 974 9.50 20.57 -46.38
C GLU A 974 10.14 21.79 -47.07
N VAL A 975 11.30 21.59 -47.70
CA VAL A 975 11.63 21.92 -49.12
C VAL A 975 13.14 21.75 -49.37
N GLU A 976 13.44 20.85 -50.30
CA GLU A 976 14.54 20.75 -51.30
C GLU A 976 15.93 21.39 -51.10
N GLY A 977 16.98 20.64 -51.48
CA GLY A 977 18.09 21.20 -52.26
C GLY A 977 19.54 20.92 -51.82
N LEU A 978 20.20 20.01 -52.56
CA LEU A 978 21.60 20.07 -53.04
C LEU A 978 22.82 19.90 -52.10
N VAL A 979 23.48 18.74 -52.30
CA VAL A 979 24.89 18.54 -52.77
C VAL A 979 26.11 19.05 -51.95
N ALA A 980 26.92 18.05 -51.57
CA ALA A 980 28.40 17.98 -51.45
C ALA A 980 29.17 18.85 -50.43
N GLY A 981 30.09 18.20 -49.70
CA GLY A 981 31.15 18.92 -48.97
C GLY A 981 32.00 18.06 -48.02
N ARG A 982 33.12 17.57 -48.53
CA ARG A 982 34.22 16.82 -47.87
C ARG A 982 34.74 17.38 -46.53
N THR A 983 34.89 16.46 -45.58
CA THR A 983 36.13 16.06 -44.84
C THR A 983 37.07 17.11 -44.21
N LYS A 984 37.25 17.03 -42.87
CA LYS A 984 38.52 16.69 -42.12
C LYS A 984 38.31 17.00 -40.63
N ARG A 985 38.39 15.99 -39.72
CA ARG A 985 39.58 15.61 -38.89
C ARG A 985 40.09 16.80 -38.06
N THR A 986 40.18 16.75 -36.72
CA THR A 986 40.93 15.77 -35.92
C THR A 986 40.66 15.87 -34.40
N ILE A 987 40.51 14.70 -33.76
CA ILE A 987 41.25 14.17 -32.60
C ILE A 987 41.17 14.90 -31.23
N ARG A 988 40.59 14.25 -30.22
CA ARG A 988 41.33 13.54 -29.14
C ARG A 988 40.38 12.67 -28.31
N GLN A 989 40.45 11.36 -28.57
CA GLN A 989 40.15 10.32 -27.59
C GLN A 989 41.39 10.11 -26.73
N THR A 990 41.19 9.94 -25.43
CA THR A 990 42.00 9.06 -24.57
C THR A 990 41.04 8.31 -23.65
N GLU A 991 40.84 7.02 -23.98
CA GLU A 991 40.66 5.91 -23.01
C GLU A 991 41.89 5.86 -22.09
N ARG A 992 41.96 5.36 -20.85
CA ARG A 992 41.35 4.24 -20.09
C ARG A 992 41.72 4.51 -18.60
N ALA A 993 40.83 4.29 -17.63
CA ALA A 993 40.67 3.10 -16.78
C ALA A 993 41.66 2.98 -15.59
N ARG A 994 41.03 2.81 -14.40
CA ARG A 994 41.39 2.14 -13.12
C ARG A 994 42.83 1.62 -12.93
N VAL A 995 43.28 1.68 -11.66
CA VAL A 995 43.87 0.59 -10.82
C VAL A 995 44.39 1.28 -9.52
N ALA A 996 43.84 1.00 -8.34
CA ALA A 996 44.34 0.03 -7.35
C ALA A 996 45.87 0.09 -7.13
N ASP A 997 46.29 0.81 -6.08
CA ASP A 997 47.62 0.72 -5.44
C ASP A 997 47.97 -0.76 -5.12
N ARG A 998 49.18 -1.32 -5.19
CA ARG A 998 50.62 -0.98 -5.30
C ARG A 998 51.31 -2.33 -5.66
N GLU A 999 52.53 -2.51 -6.18
CA GLU A 999 53.85 -1.90 -5.99
C GLU A 999 54.81 -2.45 -7.10
N GLU A 1000 55.90 -1.71 -7.33
CA GLU A 1000 57.15 -1.85 -8.14
C GLU A 1000 57.77 -3.27 -8.29
N ASP A 1001 58.65 -3.65 -9.24
CA ASP A 1001 59.43 -3.00 -10.32
C ASP A 1001 60.09 -4.06 -11.24
N GLU A 1002 60.67 -3.61 -12.37
CA GLU A 1002 61.74 -4.18 -13.24
C GLU A 1002 61.43 -5.36 -14.19
N GLU A 1003 61.33 -5.09 -15.52
CA GLU A 1003 62.37 -5.28 -16.58
C GLU A 1003 62.59 -6.76 -16.98
N SER A 1004 62.66 -7.21 -18.24
CA SER A 1004 62.82 -6.59 -19.56
C SER A 1004 62.61 -7.67 -20.66
N THR A 1005 62.24 -7.20 -21.86
CA THR A 1005 62.61 -7.69 -23.22
C THR A 1005 62.25 -9.08 -23.78
N ASP A 1006 61.46 -9.00 -24.87
CA ASP A 1006 61.75 -9.50 -26.23
C ASP A 1006 61.21 -10.84 -26.79
N ALA A 1007 60.49 -10.65 -27.91
CA ALA A 1007 60.60 -11.28 -29.23
C ALA A 1007 59.91 -12.62 -29.57
N GLU A 1008 58.93 -12.47 -30.49
CA GLU A 1008 58.77 -13.18 -31.77
C GLU A 1008 58.67 -14.71 -31.87
N SER A 1009 57.44 -15.13 -32.21
CA SER A 1009 57.07 -15.88 -33.44
C SER A 1009 57.36 -17.40 -33.57
N ARG A 1010 56.33 -18.04 -34.13
CA ARG A 1010 56.32 -19.18 -35.08
C ARG A 1010 56.33 -20.64 -34.58
N THR A 1011 55.34 -21.32 -35.14
CA THR A 1011 55.28 -22.68 -35.73
C THR A 1011 55.14 -23.92 -34.85
N GLU A 1012 53.98 -24.54 -35.06
CA GLU A 1012 53.65 -25.97 -35.08
C GLU A 1012 54.82 -26.95 -35.24
N SER A 1013 54.87 -27.99 -34.41
CA SER A 1013 54.63 -29.40 -34.79
C SER A 1013 54.84 -30.36 -33.61
N GLU A 1014 53.98 -31.39 -33.57
CA GLU A 1014 54.17 -32.81 -33.16
C GLU A 1014 55.54 -33.20 -32.54
N SER A 1015 55.72 -34.10 -31.57
CA SER A 1015 54.93 -35.21 -31.01
C SER A 1015 55.66 -35.79 -29.77
N ASP A 1016 54.99 -36.74 -29.12
CA ASP A 1016 55.50 -37.92 -28.38
C ASP A 1016 56.17 -37.80 -26.99
N ASP A 1017 55.46 -38.42 -26.04
CA ASP A 1017 55.91 -39.43 -25.07
C ASP A 1017 57.28 -39.29 -24.40
N TYR A 1018 57.29 -39.28 -23.06
CA TYR A 1018 57.81 -40.40 -22.24
C TYR A 1018 57.63 -40.13 -20.72
N ILE A 1019 56.83 -41.00 -20.09
CA ILE A 1019 57.03 -41.74 -18.82
C ILE A 1019 57.98 -41.14 -17.75
N LEU A 1020 57.48 -40.91 -16.52
CA LEU A 1020 57.81 -41.69 -15.29
C LEU A 1020 57.32 -41.04 -13.98
N SER A 1021 56.56 -41.84 -13.21
CA SER A 1021 56.54 -42.03 -11.74
C SER A 1021 56.89 -40.86 -10.81
N GLY A 1022 56.20 -40.61 -9.69
CA GLY A 1022 55.27 -41.43 -8.91
C GLY A 1022 55.13 -40.84 -7.50
N ASP A 1023 54.19 -41.43 -6.75
CA ASP A 1023 54.06 -41.47 -5.28
C ASP A 1023 53.95 -40.16 -4.47
N CYS A 1024 52.78 -39.94 -3.88
CA CYS A 1024 52.37 -40.49 -2.57
C CYS A 1024 51.41 -39.55 -1.83
N SER A 1025 50.36 -40.18 -1.30
CA SER A 1025 49.32 -39.74 -0.37
C SER A 1025 49.78 -38.91 0.84
N ASP A 1026 49.00 -37.89 1.20
CA ASP A 1026 48.05 -37.92 2.34
C ASP A 1026 46.94 -36.86 2.19
#